data_AF-A0A0S8HVV0-F1
#
_entry.id   AF-A0A0S8HVV0-F1
#
_cell.length_a   1.000
_cell.length_b   1.000
_cell.length_c   1.000
_cell.angle_alpha   90.00
_cell.angle_beta   90.00
_cell.angle_gamma   90.00
#
_symmetry.space_group_name_H-M   'P 1'
#
loop_
_entity.id
_entity.type
_entity.pdbx_description
1 polymer ?
#
loop_
_entity_poly.entity_id
_entity_poly.type
_entity_poly.pdbx_seq_one_letter_code
_entity_poly.pdbx_strand_id
1 'polypeptide(L)'
;MSSEKPEYTFRYPVKAPESGSRRDSLLEMIRIQLESLLGLLSLYQGGEEVKVDGFRLMNEAESIHPIFLPQIDKDSNKAKVEVEVQAKAKVKVEVKVKAEGEPKLEPQPQPWPEPQPFTSFQRLRNADLYEPRIPHIQGVLESLLSVITLESDGKPVKIDGFRLKDLNHWLVPSAGDPAEVFDHLATRCDCDCSFCYLRGNPPSLALEQPQRKSEEEWEEARTRLNYFSPPGKRALFPTLGSPYEVLSHPRALDLLRELREKTDRPFRLSTNGNRLTPNFIGALAKLKPVYLYLSLNSSSPKRRAEIMGAVNPETAIHSLPLLGERGIPFAVIIVPWPFPSKEEMLSDLRETVAYADRHNVHLVEVSLPGYSRYFSPEPLFDREDVWSSVVSEVRVLRREVQCPLLVKPSLYEETLHEEKFNLPAVVGMVKNSPAAHGGIQKGDLILSIGGLKVSSRPQARDLLHLHHQNRTPALSLSIQRGKKILDLDLLTGQHGYPYAPETDHHLGMIFMGAGFRPSLLEDLKTLITNHQARNVLLLSSPLVKPVFLQILRGSSLFGGIQIRVEVPENRYFGGNICMGDLLVAQDFIEAIRDYLRKNSPPDLVVIPSSPFSLGQWRRDLEGRVFTAIERAAGLPVALLDCEPIYD
;
A
#
# COMPACT_ATOMS: atom_id res chain seq x y z
N MET A 1 -4.88 -27.22 -62.38
CA MET A 1 -5.52 -27.33 -61.06
C MET A 1 -4.42 -27.50 -60.03
N SER A 2 -4.52 -26.84 -58.88
CA SER A 2 -3.46 -26.74 -57.84
C SER A 2 -2.15 -26.08 -58.30
N SER A 3 -1.31 -25.56 -57.40
CA SER A 3 -1.45 -25.42 -55.94
C SER A 3 -1.06 -24.01 -55.46
N GLU A 4 -1.38 -23.69 -54.21
CA GLU A 4 -1.12 -22.38 -53.58
C GLU A 4 0.35 -22.12 -53.22
N LYS A 5 0.64 -20.82 -52.98
CA LYS A 5 1.58 -20.21 -52.00
C LYS A 5 3.05 -20.67 -51.96
N PRO A 6 4.01 -19.72 -52.01
CA PRO A 6 5.30 -19.87 -51.32
C PRO A 6 5.13 -19.54 -49.82
N GLU A 7 5.03 -20.55 -48.95
CA GLU A 7 5.15 -20.34 -47.50
C GLU A 7 6.63 -20.14 -47.12
N TYR A 8 7.03 -18.88 -46.99
CA TYR A 8 8.43 -18.51 -46.79
C TYR A 8 8.85 -18.46 -45.30
N THR A 9 9.50 -19.55 -44.87
CA THR A 9 10.68 -19.56 -43.98
C THR A 9 10.60 -18.85 -42.61
N PHE A 10 10.24 -19.61 -41.57
CA PHE A 10 10.44 -19.24 -40.16
C PHE A 10 11.82 -19.67 -39.62
N ARG A 11 12.91 -18.88 -39.78
CA ARG A 11 14.22 -19.18 -39.16
C ARG A 11 15.06 -17.96 -38.77
N TYR A 12 15.46 -17.90 -37.50
CA TYR A 12 16.69 -17.26 -37.00
C TYR A 12 17.38 -18.21 -35.98
N PRO A 13 18.71 -18.21 -35.84
CA PRO A 13 19.43 -19.17 -34.99
C PRO A 13 19.72 -18.63 -33.57
N VAL A 14 19.78 -19.54 -32.59
CA VAL A 14 20.23 -19.28 -31.20
C VAL A 14 21.48 -20.13 -30.89
N LYS A 15 22.37 -20.25 -31.90
CA LYS A 15 23.37 -21.33 -32.11
C LYS A 15 22.76 -22.68 -32.50
N ALA A 16 23.63 -23.59 -32.95
CA ALA A 16 23.34 -24.84 -33.65
C ALA A 16 23.97 -26.05 -32.89
N PRO A 17 23.58 -27.30 -33.18
CA PRO A 17 23.68 -28.40 -32.23
C PRO A 17 25.05 -29.09 -32.18
N GLU A 18 25.40 -29.59 -30.99
CA GLU A 18 26.30 -30.74 -30.87
C GLU A 18 25.52 -32.03 -31.22
N SER A 19 26.17 -32.96 -31.92
CA SER A 19 25.51 -34.12 -32.51
C SER A 19 25.25 -35.24 -31.51
N GLY A 20 23.97 -35.51 -31.16
CA GLY A 20 23.63 -36.61 -30.26
C GLY A 20 22.17 -37.05 -30.27
N SER A 21 21.88 -38.14 -30.99
CA SER A 21 20.56 -38.81 -31.06
C SER A 21 19.42 -38.01 -31.73
N ARG A 22 18.47 -38.74 -32.31
CA ARG A 22 17.26 -38.18 -32.95
C ARG A 22 16.15 -38.01 -31.89
N ARG A 23 16.40 -37.20 -30.86
CA ARG A 23 15.41 -36.88 -29.82
C ARG A 23 14.22 -36.14 -30.44
N ASP A 24 13.02 -36.43 -29.95
CA ASP A 24 11.85 -35.64 -30.31
C ASP A 24 11.99 -34.22 -29.76
N SER A 25 11.82 -33.22 -30.63
CA SER A 25 12.03 -31.81 -30.29
C SER A 25 10.92 -31.23 -29.42
N LEU A 26 9.70 -31.77 -29.47
CA LEU A 26 8.60 -31.41 -28.60
C LEU A 26 8.83 -32.00 -27.20
N LEU A 27 9.21 -33.28 -27.11
CA LEU A 27 9.54 -33.91 -25.83
C LEU A 27 10.71 -33.22 -25.13
N GLU A 28 11.81 -32.92 -25.83
CA GLU A 28 12.93 -32.19 -25.24
C GLU A 28 12.57 -30.75 -24.84
N MET A 29 11.72 -30.06 -25.61
CA MET A 29 11.23 -28.72 -25.22
C MET A 29 10.45 -28.78 -23.91
N ILE A 30 9.48 -29.70 -23.79
CA ILE A 30 8.69 -29.91 -22.58
C ILE A 30 9.60 -30.31 -21.41
N ARG A 31 10.51 -31.27 -21.63
CA ARG A 31 11.46 -31.77 -20.63
C ARG A 31 12.34 -30.64 -20.06
N ILE A 32 12.92 -29.80 -20.93
CA ILE A 32 13.76 -28.66 -20.53
C ILE A 32 12.94 -27.58 -19.81
N GLN A 33 11.70 -27.32 -20.22
CA GLN A 33 10.83 -26.35 -19.52
C GLN A 33 10.43 -26.86 -18.13
N LEU A 34 10.08 -28.14 -17.98
CA LEU A 34 9.82 -28.78 -16.68
C LEU A 34 11.06 -28.78 -15.79
N GLU A 35 12.22 -29.18 -16.31
CA GLU A 35 13.51 -29.18 -15.60
C GLU A 35 13.86 -27.77 -15.09
N SER A 36 13.67 -26.73 -15.93
CA SER A 36 13.87 -25.33 -15.56
C SER A 36 12.88 -24.84 -14.49
N LEU A 37 11.58 -25.16 -14.62
CA LEU A 37 10.56 -24.80 -13.63
C LEU A 37 10.84 -25.50 -12.29
N LEU A 38 11.20 -26.79 -12.30
CA LEU A 38 11.50 -27.57 -11.10
C LEU A 38 12.85 -27.18 -10.46
N GLY A 39 13.75 -26.53 -11.20
CA GLY A 39 14.91 -25.84 -10.60
C GLY A 39 14.49 -24.66 -9.70
N LEU A 40 13.39 -23.98 -10.03
CA LEU A 40 12.88 -22.81 -9.30
C LEU A 40 11.80 -23.15 -8.27
N LEU A 41 11.05 -24.24 -8.47
CA LEU A 41 9.79 -24.53 -7.79
C LEU A 41 9.73 -25.94 -7.18
N SER A 42 9.04 -26.04 -6.05
CA SER A 42 8.45 -27.28 -5.52
C SER A 42 6.98 -27.33 -5.95
N LEU A 43 6.52 -28.45 -6.50
CA LEU A 43 5.10 -28.64 -6.86
C LEU A 43 4.33 -29.29 -5.70
N TYR A 44 3.03 -29.03 -5.61
CA TYR A 44 2.18 -29.45 -4.50
C TYR A 44 0.89 -30.15 -4.95
N GLN A 45 0.42 -31.10 -4.15
CA GLN A 45 -0.89 -31.73 -4.27
C GLN A 45 -1.49 -31.92 -2.86
N GLY A 46 -2.69 -31.41 -2.61
CA GLY A 46 -3.40 -31.54 -1.34
C GLY A 46 -2.72 -30.84 -0.15
N GLY A 47 -1.74 -29.96 -0.42
CA GLY A 47 -0.88 -29.35 0.60
C GLY A 47 0.43 -30.09 0.90
N GLU A 48 0.69 -31.25 0.28
CA GLU A 48 1.97 -31.97 0.37
C GLU A 48 2.87 -31.70 -0.85
N GLU A 49 4.19 -31.72 -0.66
CA GLU A 49 5.17 -31.47 -1.73
C GLU A 49 5.40 -32.74 -2.57
N VAL A 50 5.17 -32.64 -3.89
CA VAL A 50 5.25 -33.75 -4.84
C VAL A 50 6.57 -33.71 -5.63
N LYS A 51 7.30 -34.81 -5.62
CA LYS A 51 8.55 -34.99 -6.38
C LYS A 51 8.27 -35.61 -7.74
N VAL A 52 7.89 -34.79 -8.70
CA VAL A 52 7.68 -35.27 -10.08
C VAL A 52 8.99 -35.71 -10.73
N ASP A 53 8.96 -36.88 -11.36
CA ASP A 53 10.12 -37.54 -11.99
C ASP A 53 9.98 -37.69 -13.51
N GLY A 54 8.74 -37.82 -13.99
CA GLY A 54 8.40 -37.97 -15.40
C GLY A 54 7.13 -37.23 -15.83
N PHE A 55 6.81 -37.34 -17.11
CA PHE A 55 5.56 -36.87 -17.71
C PHE A 55 5.10 -37.79 -18.85
N ARG A 56 3.82 -37.75 -19.17
CA ARG A 56 3.22 -38.37 -20.36
C ARG A 56 2.57 -37.28 -21.21
N LEU A 57 2.60 -37.40 -22.53
CA LEU A 57 1.76 -36.55 -23.39
C LEU A 57 0.30 -37.01 -23.29
N MET A 58 -0.67 -36.09 -23.30
CA MET A 58 -2.09 -36.46 -23.18
C MET A 58 -2.62 -37.30 -24.37
N ASN A 59 -1.93 -37.30 -25.51
CA ASN A 59 -2.21 -38.17 -26.65
C ASN A 59 -1.44 -39.51 -26.63
N GLU A 60 -0.52 -39.72 -25.69
CA GLU A 60 0.31 -40.92 -25.55
C GLU A 60 0.33 -41.42 -24.10
N ALA A 61 -0.84 -41.77 -23.56
CA ALA A 61 -1.03 -42.10 -22.15
C ALA A 61 -0.21 -43.32 -21.62
N GLU A 62 0.39 -44.13 -22.49
CA GLU A 62 1.26 -45.25 -22.13
C GLU A 62 2.76 -44.88 -22.15
N SER A 63 3.15 -43.76 -22.79
CA SER A 63 4.52 -43.27 -22.87
C SER A 63 4.87 -42.45 -21.62
N ILE A 64 5.85 -42.90 -20.81
CA ILE A 64 6.43 -42.11 -19.71
C ILE A 64 7.82 -41.61 -20.14
N HIS A 65 8.02 -40.30 -20.05
CA HIS A 65 9.26 -39.61 -20.37
C HIS A 65 9.88 -39.03 -19.09
N PRO A 66 11.16 -39.34 -18.75
CA PRO A 66 11.81 -38.79 -17.58
C PRO A 66 12.10 -37.29 -17.76
N ILE A 67 11.85 -36.49 -16.72
CA ILE A 67 12.16 -35.05 -16.70
C ILE A 67 13.68 -34.87 -16.55
N PHE A 68 14.23 -35.47 -15.50
CA PHE A 68 15.66 -35.45 -15.21
C PHE A 68 16.34 -36.59 -15.96
N LEU A 69 17.34 -36.25 -16.78
CA LEU A 69 18.19 -37.27 -17.38
C LEU A 69 18.99 -37.98 -16.27
N PRO A 70 19.16 -39.32 -16.31
CA PRO A 70 19.97 -40.02 -15.33
C PRO A 70 21.37 -39.41 -15.26
N GLN A 71 21.79 -39.00 -14.06
CA GLN A 71 23.21 -38.77 -13.82
C GLN A 71 23.93 -40.09 -14.07
N ILE A 72 25.02 -40.06 -14.83
CA ILE A 72 25.79 -41.26 -15.21
C ILE A 72 26.66 -41.65 -14.02
N ASP A 73 26.00 -42.11 -12.97
CA ASP A 73 26.64 -42.57 -11.75
C ASP A 73 27.29 -43.93 -12.00
N LYS A 74 28.62 -43.90 -12.07
CA LYS A 74 29.45 -45.10 -12.11
C LYS A 74 29.56 -45.66 -10.69
N ASP A 75 28.52 -46.35 -10.22
CA ASP A 75 28.68 -47.56 -9.36
C ASP A 75 27.33 -48.23 -8.98
N SER A 76 26.84 -49.05 -9.91
CA SER A 76 26.30 -50.40 -9.68
C SER A 76 25.27 -50.71 -8.58
N ASN A 77 24.16 -51.33 -9.03
CA ASN A 77 23.56 -52.54 -8.45
C ASN A 77 23.32 -52.63 -6.92
N LYS A 78 22.04 -52.52 -6.53
CA LYS A 78 21.22 -53.73 -6.23
C LYS A 78 19.73 -53.39 -6.06
N ALA A 79 18.88 -54.17 -6.71
CA ALA A 79 17.45 -54.18 -6.45
C ALA A 79 17.08 -55.22 -5.38
N LYS A 80 16.02 -54.95 -4.62
CA LYS A 80 15.13 -55.97 -4.07
C LYS A 80 13.71 -55.41 -3.96
N VAL A 81 12.72 -56.28 -4.15
CA VAL A 81 11.28 -55.97 -4.17
C VAL A 81 10.59 -56.90 -3.19
N GLU A 82 9.64 -56.37 -2.42
CA GLU A 82 8.65 -57.13 -1.66
C GLU A 82 7.31 -56.36 -1.72
N VAL A 83 6.19 -57.09 -1.65
CA VAL A 83 4.84 -56.60 -2.00
C VAL A 83 3.81 -57.25 -1.06
N GLU A 84 2.87 -56.46 -0.51
CA GLU A 84 1.67 -57.00 0.15
C GLU A 84 0.43 -56.11 -0.09
N VAL A 85 -0.78 -56.64 0.18
CA VAL A 85 -1.96 -56.39 -0.69
C VAL A 85 -3.32 -56.27 0.05
N GLN A 86 -4.04 -55.15 -0.19
CA GLN A 86 -5.50 -54.91 0.02
C GLN A 86 -6.02 -54.88 1.50
N ALA A 87 -7.24 -54.43 1.85
CA ALA A 87 -8.44 -54.02 1.07
C ALA A 87 -9.35 -52.97 1.80
N LYS A 88 -10.18 -52.24 1.03
CA LYS A 88 -11.64 -51.87 1.21
C LYS A 88 -12.18 -51.61 2.65
N ALA A 89 -13.04 -50.62 2.93
CA ALA A 89 -13.72 -49.51 2.23
C ALA A 89 -14.28 -48.53 3.33
N LYS A 90 -15.35 -47.71 3.26
CA LYS A 90 -16.51 -47.47 2.35
C LYS A 90 -17.11 -46.07 2.66
N VAL A 91 -18.21 -45.65 2.00
CA VAL A 91 -18.84 -44.31 2.12
C VAL A 91 -20.35 -44.38 2.43
N LYS A 92 -20.88 -43.42 3.21
CA LYS A 92 -22.18 -42.76 2.93
C LYS A 92 -22.38 -41.42 3.67
N VAL A 93 -23.23 -40.58 3.08
CA VAL A 93 -23.66 -39.23 3.51
C VAL A 93 -25.18 -39.18 3.42
N GLU A 94 -25.86 -38.41 4.27
CA GLU A 94 -27.20 -37.89 3.93
C GLU A 94 -27.52 -36.58 4.68
N VAL A 95 -28.42 -35.76 4.10
CA VAL A 95 -28.74 -34.37 4.51
C VAL A 95 -30.24 -34.13 4.37
N LYS A 96 -30.86 -33.36 5.29
CA LYS A 96 -32.11 -32.62 5.04
C LYS A 96 -32.32 -31.47 6.04
N VAL A 97 -33.19 -30.53 5.67
CA VAL A 97 -33.28 -29.14 6.20
C VAL A 97 -34.74 -28.65 6.16
N LYS A 98 -35.04 -27.51 6.83
CA LYS A 98 -36.26 -26.66 6.80
C LYS A 98 -37.44 -27.13 7.67
N ALA A 99 -38.27 -26.23 8.22
CA ALA A 99 -38.23 -24.77 8.47
C ALA A 99 -39.04 -24.49 9.78
N GLU A 100 -39.23 -23.31 10.39
CA GLU A 100 -39.75 -21.96 10.00
C GLU A 100 -39.50 -21.00 11.21
N GLY A 101 -39.67 -19.66 11.19
CA GLY A 101 -39.92 -18.73 10.07
C GLY A 101 -40.72 -17.44 10.43
N GLU A 102 -40.17 -16.48 11.21
CA GLU A 102 -40.76 -15.13 11.47
C GLU A 102 -39.70 -14.16 12.08
N PRO A 103 -39.86 -12.81 12.09
CA PRO A 103 -40.55 -11.90 11.15
C PRO A 103 -39.56 -10.87 10.50
N LYS A 104 -39.89 -9.56 10.40
CA LYS A 104 -39.34 -8.61 9.38
C LYS A 104 -38.32 -7.54 9.85
N LEU A 105 -37.31 -7.33 8.98
CA LEU A 105 -36.68 -6.07 8.52
C LEU A 105 -36.11 -5.03 9.51
N GLU A 106 -34.79 -4.87 9.43
CA GLU A 106 -34.07 -3.58 9.40
C GLU A 106 -33.15 -3.55 8.15
N PRO A 107 -32.75 -2.38 7.62
CA PRO A 107 -31.82 -2.29 6.50
C PRO A 107 -30.39 -2.61 6.96
N GLN A 108 -30.02 -3.88 6.97
CA GLN A 108 -28.68 -4.29 7.37
C GLN A 108 -27.61 -3.77 6.39
N PRO A 109 -26.45 -3.29 6.88
CA PRO A 109 -25.26 -3.19 6.03
C PRO A 109 -24.94 -4.59 5.49
N GLN A 110 -24.30 -4.67 4.32
CA GLN A 110 -23.99 -5.99 3.73
C GLN A 110 -23.27 -6.87 4.75
N PRO A 111 -23.74 -8.11 4.98
CA PRO A 111 -23.04 -9.05 5.83
C PRO A 111 -21.59 -9.19 5.37
N TRP A 112 -20.67 -9.35 6.32
CA TRP A 112 -19.31 -9.78 6.00
C TRP A 112 -19.39 -10.99 5.05
N PRO A 113 -18.63 -11.00 3.93
CA PRO A 113 -18.70 -12.09 2.97
C PRO A 113 -18.43 -13.41 3.69
N GLU A 114 -19.22 -14.45 3.37
CA GLU A 114 -19.19 -15.73 4.09
C GLU A 114 -17.74 -16.21 4.28
N PRO A 115 -17.35 -16.65 5.50
CA PRO A 115 -15.96 -17.00 5.81
C PRO A 115 -15.41 -18.01 4.80
N GLN A 116 -14.54 -17.52 3.90
CA GLN A 116 -13.97 -18.38 2.88
C GLN A 116 -13.11 -19.46 3.55
N PRO A 117 -13.14 -20.71 3.05
CA PRO A 117 -12.36 -21.78 3.64
C PRO A 117 -10.88 -21.41 3.66
N PHE A 118 -10.23 -21.56 4.82
CA PHE A 118 -8.83 -21.19 5.02
C PHE A 118 -7.93 -21.80 3.94
N THR A 119 -7.36 -20.94 3.10
CA THR A 119 -6.41 -21.31 2.04
C THR A 119 -4.98 -21.17 2.57
N SER A 120 -4.22 -22.26 2.59
CA SER A 120 -2.77 -22.23 2.88
C SER A 120 -1.96 -21.54 1.78
N PHE A 121 -2.48 -21.45 0.56
CA PHE A 121 -1.87 -20.73 -0.56
C PHE A 121 -2.06 -19.20 -0.46
N GLN A 122 -1.06 -18.44 -0.92
CA GLN A 122 -1.15 -16.99 -1.06
C GLN A 122 -2.05 -16.60 -2.25
N ARG A 123 -2.72 -15.44 -2.18
CA ARG A 123 -3.50 -14.91 -3.30
C ARG A 123 -2.58 -14.46 -4.44
N LEU A 124 -2.74 -15.06 -5.61
CA LEU A 124 -1.98 -14.74 -6.81
C LEU A 124 -2.20 -13.29 -7.30
N ARG A 125 -3.39 -12.71 -7.09
CA ARG A 125 -3.68 -11.31 -7.41
C ARG A 125 -2.70 -10.33 -6.75
N ASN A 126 -2.41 -10.55 -5.48
CA ASN A 126 -1.42 -9.75 -4.74
C ASN A 126 -0.03 -9.88 -5.38
N ALA A 127 0.32 -11.09 -5.84
CA ALA A 127 1.58 -11.31 -6.56
C ALA A 127 1.61 -10.63 -7.94
N ASP A 128 0.51 -10.48 -8.67
CA ASP A 128 0.53 -9.77 -9.98
C ASP A 128 0.86 -8.27 -9.86
N LEU A 129 0.56 -7.65 -8.71
CA LEU A 129 0.94 -6.27 -8.41
C LEU A 129 2.45 -6.14 -8.11
N TYR A 130 2.96 -6.92 -7.15
CA TYR A 130 4.32 -6.77 -6.62
C TYR A 130 5.37 -7.62 -7.35
N GLU A 131 5.00 -8.80 -7.85
CA GLU A 131 5.89 -9.79 -8.45
C GLU A 131 5.21 -10.63 -9.56
N PRO A 132 4.89 -10.01 -10.71
CA PRO A 132 4.17 -10.63 -11.82
C PRO A 132 4.92 -11.78 -12.51
N ARG A 133 6.19 -12.04 -12.15
CA ARG A 133 6.88 -13.28 -12.58
C ARG A 133 6.19 -14.52 -12.01
N ILE A 134 5.51 -14.44 -10.86
CA ILE A 134 4.81 -15.57 -10.23
C ILE A 134 3.53 -15.96 -10.99
N PRO A 135 2.60 -15.03 -11.33
CA PRO A 135 1.51 -15.30 -12.29
C PRO A 135 2.01 -15.80 -13.65
N HIS A 136 3.11 -15.25 -14.17
CA HIS A 136 3.68 -15.74 -15.44
C HIS A 136 4.14 -17.20 -15.33
N ILE A 137 4.82 -17.57 -14.23
CA ILE A 137 5.23 -18.94 -13.93
C ILE A 137 4.02 -19.88 -13.83
N GLN A 138 2.94 -19.47 -13.15
CA GLN A 138 1.71 -20.24 -13.11
C GLN A 138 1.15 -20.48 -14.53
N GLY A 139 1.04 -19.43 -15.34
CA GLY A 139 0.53 -19.54 -16.71
C GLY A 139 1.35 -20.46 -17.61
N VAL A 140 2.69 -20.51 -17.44
CA VAL A 140 3.55 -21.47 -18.14
C VAL A 140 3.32 -22.90 -17.62
N LEU A 141 3.20 -23.09 -16.31
CA LEU A 141 2.92 -24.40 -15.70
C LEU A 141 1.54 -24.94 -16.14
N GLU A 142 0.51 -24.10 -16.15
CA GLU A 142 -0.83 -24.44 -16.64
C GLU A 142 -0.83 -24.74 -18.15
N SER A 143 -0.06 -23.99 -18.94
CA SER A 143 0.12 -24.28 -20.37
C SER A 143 0.74 -25.66 -20.61
N LEU A 144 1.74 -26.06 -19.82
CA LEU A 144 2.32 -27.40 -19.87
C LEU A 144 1.32 -28.47 -19.42
N LEU A 145 0.65 -28.27 -18.27
CA LEU A 145 -0.36 -29.18 -17.72
C LEU A 145 -1.61 -29.33 -18.62
N SER A 146 -1.81 -28.44 -19.60
CA SER A 146 -2.87 -28.57 -20.61
C SER A 146 -2.58 -29.62 -21.70
N VAL A 147 -1.33 -30.09 -21.80
CA VAL A 147 -0.88 -31.07 -22.81
C VAL A 147 -0.13 -32.28 -22.24
N ILE A 148 0.19 -32.28 -20.93
CA ILE A 148 0.86 -33.40 -20.24
C ILE A 148 0.13 -33.86 -18.98
N THR A 149 0.36 -35.11 -18.61
CA THR A 149 0.18 -35.62 -17.24
C THR A 149 1.55 -35.71 -16.57
N LEU A 150 1.70 -35.22 -15.34
CA LEU A 150 2.93 -35.39 -14.55
C LEU A 150 2.90 -36.70 -13.76
N GLU A 151 4.07 -37.30 -13.57
CA GLU A 151 4.27 -38.56 -12.85
C GLU A 151 5.13 -38.37 -11.59
N SER A 152 4.91 -39.22 -10.59
CA SER A 152 5.80 -39.47 -9.45
C SER A 152 5.83 -40.98 -9.21
N ASP A 153 7.02 -41.60 -9.21
CA ASP A 153 7.20 -43.05 -9.06
C ASP A 153 6.35 -43.87 -10.07
N GLY A 154 6.21 -43.35 -11.30
CA GLY A 154 5.41 -43.95 -12.37
C GLY A 154 3.89 -43.92 -12.16
N LYS A 155 3.39 -43.07 -11.27
CA LYS A 155 1.96 -42.82 -11.05
C LYS A 155 1.58 -41.38 -11.46
N PRO A 156 0.44 -41.18 -12.14
CA PRO A 156 -0.09 -39.85 -12.40
C PRO A 156 -0.34 -39.06 -11.11
N VAL A 157 0.16 -37.82 -11.08
CA VAL A 157 -0.08 -36.85 -9.99
C VAL A 157 -0.79 -35.61 -10.51
N LYS A 158 -1.65 -35.02 -9.69
CA LYS A 158 -2.39 -33.81 -10.04
C LYS A 158 -1.97 -32.67 -9.13
N ILE A 159 -1.14 -31.80 -9.67
CA ILE A 159 -0.64 -30.61 -8.98
C ILE A 159 -1.78 -29.59 -8.81
N ASP A 160 -1.90 -29.01 -7.62
CA ASP A 160 -2.85 -27.95 -7.26
C ASP A 160 -2.18 -26.67 -6.74
N GLY A 161 -0.85 -26.65 -6.57
CA GLY A 161 -0.09 -25.45 -6.27
C GLY A 161 1.41 -25.61 -6.45
N PHE A 162 2.16 -24.55 -6.15
CA PHE A 162 3.62 -24.57 -6.12
C PHE A 162 4.18 -23.63 -5.04
N ARG A 163 5.43 -23.87 -4.63
CA ARG A 163 6.22 -23.05 -3.71
C ARG A 163 7.56 -22.70 -4.35
N LEU A 164 8.03 -21.48 -4.14
CA LEU A 164 9.37 -21.04 -4.53
C LEU A 164 10.43 -21.80 -3.71
N LYS A 165 11.49 -22.33 -4.35
CA LYS A 165 12.53 -23.11 -3.66
C LYS A 165 13.53 -22.25 -2.89
N ASP A 166 14.28 -21.42 -3.61
CA ASP A 166 15.23 -20.49 -2.99
C ASP A 166 14.69 -19.06 -3.03
N LEU A 167 14.35 -18.55 -1.85
CA LEU A 167 13.79 -17.21 -1.66
C LEU A 167 14.83 -16.08 -1.84
N ASN A 168 16.13 -16.38 -1.87
CA ASN A 168 17.17 -15.37 -2.16
C ASN A 168 17.03 -14.78 -3.58
N HIS A 169 16.50 -15.55 -4.54
CA HIS A 169 16.19 -15.09 -5.90
C HIS A 169 15.01 -14.10 -5.99
N TRP A 170 14.27 -13.93 -4.88
CA TRP A 170 13.05 -13.13 -4.77
C TRP A 170 13.19 -11.95 -3.82
N LEU A 171 14.44 -11.61 -3.46
CA LEU A 171 14.77 -10.40 -2.73
C LEU A 171 14.66 -9.17 -3.63
N VAL A 172 13.90 -8.17 -3.18
CA VAL A 172 13.74 -6.87 -3.85
C VAL A 172 14.51 -5.77 -3.13
N PRO A 173 14.77 -4.62 -3.78
CA PRO A 173 15.22 -3.42 -3.07
C PRO A 173 14.23 -3.05 -1.96
N SER A 174 14.74 -2.87 -0.75
CA SER A 174 13.98 -2.59 0.46
C SER A 174 14.38 -1.24 1.02
N ALA A 175 13.41 -0.50 1.55
CA ALA A 175 13.70 0.72 2.30
C ALA A 175 14.39 0.38 3.63
N GLY A 176 14.18 -0.84 4.13
CA GLY A 176 14.55 -1.34 5.45
C GLY A 176 13.50 -0.98 6.50
N ASP A 177 12.24 -0.79 6.11
CA ASP A 177 11.17 -0.42 7.03
C ASP A 177 10.69 -1.65 7.84
N PRO A 178 10.64 -1.57 9.19
CA PRO A 178 10.06 -2.61 10.04
C PRO A 178 8.66 -3.12 9.60
N ALA A 179 7.85 -2.29 8.95
CA ALA A 179 6.52 -2.66 8.44
C ALA A 179 6.57 -3.77 7.39
N GLU A 180 7.67 -3.86 6.61
CA GLU A 180 7.93 -4.93 5.62
C GLU A 180 7.94 -6.35 6.23
N VAL A 181 7.98 -6.44 7.57
CA VAL A 181 7.90 -7.67 8.35
C VAL A 181 6.60 -7.76 9.17
N PHE A 182 6.25 -6.74 9.96
CA PHE A 182 5.15 -6.88 10.94
C PHE A 182 3.74 -6.75 10.37
N ASP A 183 3.54 -6.08 9.22
CA ASP A 183 2.20 -5.93 8.63
C ASP A 183 1.61 -7.26 8.14
N HIS A 184 2.45 -8.30 7.98
CA HIS A 184 2.02 -9.65 7.64
C HIS A 184 1.22 -10.36 8.75
N LEU A 185 1.22 -9.83 9.97
CA LEU A 185 0.33 -10.23 11.06
C LEU A 185 -1.06 -9.55 11.00
N ALA A 186 -1.22 -8.49 10.19
CA ALA A 186 -2.41 -7.65 10.14
C ALA A 186 -3.45 -8.15 9.11
N THR A 187 -3.83 -9.42 9.19
CA THR A 187 -4.91 -10.05 8.40
C THR A 187 -6.30 -9.93 9.07
N ARG A 188 -6.31 -9.53 10.34
CA ARG A 188 -7.44 -9.63 11.27
C ARG A 188 -7.59 -8.35 12.08
N CYS A 189 -8.80 -8.09 12.59
CA CYS A 189 -9.12 -6.92 13.42
C CYS A 189 -10.08 -7.32 14.55
N ASP A 190 -10.05 -6.60 15.66
CA ASP A 190 -11.00 -6.71 16.78
C ASP A 190 -11.89 -5.46 16.94
N CYS A 191 -12.12 -4.75 15.83
CA CYS A 191 -13.05 -3.63 15.66
C CYS A 191 -13.85 -3.79 14.36
N ASP A 192 -15.08 -3.27 14.34
CA ASP A 192 -16.06 -3.41 13.27
C ASP A 192 -16.52 -2.02 12.76
N CYS A 193 -15.56 -1.15 12.41
CA CYS A 193 -15.83 0.29 12.24
C CYS A 193 -16.80 0.64 11.11
N SER A 194 -17.74 1.54 11.39
CA SER A 194 -18.79 2.02 10.46
C SER A 194 -18.28 2.89 9.30
N PHE A 195 -16.97 3.12 9.25
CA PHE A 195 -16.22 3.87 8.22
C PHE A 195 -15.00 3.08 7.71
N CYS A 196 -14.93 1.76 7.98
CA CYS A 196 -13.77 0.95 7.64
C CYS A 196 -13.59 0.80 6.11
N TYR A 197 -12.56 1.44 5.54
CA TYR A 197 -12.31 1.45 4.09
C TYR A 197 -12.19 0.05 3.47
N LEU A 198 -11.75 -0.95 4.26
CA LEU A 198 -11.66 -2.36 3.86
C LEU A 198 -13.00 -2.95 3.39
N ARG A 199 -14.13 -2.48 3.94
CA ARG A 199 -15.49 -2.84 3.47
C ARG A 199 -15.83 -2.22 2.11
N GLY A 200 -15.14 -1.15 1.73
CA GLY A 200 -15.30 -0.44 0.46
C GLY A 200 -14.34 -0.91 -0.65
N ASN A 201 -13.56 -1.97 -0.42
CA ASN A 201 -12.63 -2.48 -1.42
C ASN A 201 -13.38 -3.15 -2.61
N PRO A 202 -13.07 -2.79 -3.87
CA PRO A 202 -13.67 -3.42 -5.04
C PRO A 202 -13.35 -4.93 -5.14
N PRO A 203 -14.28 -5.80 -5.61
CA PRO A 203 -14.02 -7.24 -5.80
C PRO A 203 -12.98 -7.62 -6.86
N SER A 204 -12.42 -6.64 -7.59
CA SER A 204 -11.28 -6.83 -8.50
C SER A 204 -9.96 -6.24 -8.00
N LEU A 205 -9.93 -5.69 -6.78
CA LEU A 205 -8.74 -5.09 -6.19
C LEU A 205 -7.63 -6.13 -6.00
N ALA A 206 -6.38 -5.80 -6.31
CA ALA A 206 -5.25 -6.69 -6.13
C ALA A 206 -4.76 -6.81 -4.66
N LEU A 207 -5.32 -6.02 -3.74
CA LEU A 207 -4.91 -5.88 -2.33
C LEU A 207 -5.81 -6.65 -1.34
N GLU A 208 -6.31 -7.82 -1.74
CA GLU A 208 -7.16 -8.66 -0.88
C GLU A 208 -6.31 -9.45 0.15
N GLN A 209 -6.65 -9.40 1.44
CA GLN A 209 -6.01 -10.28 2.42
C GLN A 209 -6.59 -11.71 2.33
N PRO A 210 -5.78 -12.78 2.39
CA PRO A 210 -6.25 -14.13 2.63
C PRO A 210 -6.64 -14.31 4.10
N GLN A 211 -7.74 -15.03 4.38
CA GLN A 211 -8.01 -15.51 5.73
C GLN A 211 -7.09 -16.71 6.02
N ARG A 212 -6.28 -16.59 7.08
CA ARG A 212 -5.25 -17.56 7.46
C ARG A 212 -5.32 -17.85 8.96
N LYS A 213 -4.63 -18.91 9.38
CA LYS A 213 -4.42 -19.22 10.80
C LYS A 213 -3.32 -18.31 11.37
N SER A 214 -3.37 -18.03 12.66
CA SER A 214 -2.34 -17.23 13.36
C SER A 214 -0.95 -17.87 13.23
N GLU A 215 -0.89 -19.19 13.07
CA GLU A 215 0.34 -19.95 12.94
C GLU A 215 0.93 -19.82 11.52
N GLU A 216 0.08 -19.73 10.50
CA GLU A 216 0.47 -19.54 9.09
C GLU A 216 0.98 -18.10 8.86
N GLU A 217 0.31 -17.11 9.45
CA GLU A 217 0.75 -15.71 9.49
C GLU A 217 2.06 -15.55 10.23
N TRP A 218 2.18 -16.23 11.37
CA TRP A 218 3.39 -16.22 12.19
C TRP A 218 4.61 -16.80 11.46
N GLU A 219 4.47 -17.93 10.75
CA GLU A 219 5.58 -18.52 10.01
C GLU A 219 5.92 -17.74 8.72
N GLU A 220 4.95 -17.06 8.07
CA GLU A 220 5.30 -16.05 7.05
C GLU A 220 6.12 -14.92 7.68
N ALA A 221 5.70 -14.38 8.83
CA ALA A 221 6.39 -13.28 9.47
C ALA A 221 7.81 -13.65 9.96
N ARG A 222 8.02 -14.86 10.51
CA ARG A 222 9.37 -15.42 10.76
C ARG A 222 10.18 -15.52 9.48
N THR A 223 9.60 -16.03 8.40
CA THR A 223 10.28 -16.17 7.11
C THR A 223 10.72 -14.80 6.58
N ARG A 224 9.82 -13.81 6.61
CA ARG A 224 10.12 -12.42 6.22
C ARG A 224 11.18 -11.79 7.11
N LEU A 225 11.09 -11.98 8.43
CA LEU A 225 12.13 -11.54 9.37
C LEU A 225 13.49 -12.15 9.02
N ASN A 226 13.58 -13.43 8.67
CA ASN A 226 14.85 -14.08 8.30
C ASN A 226 15.51 -13.40 7.10
N TYR A 227 14.74 -13.13 6.03
CA TYR A 227 15.22 -12.51 4.79
C TYR A 227 15.31 -10.96 4.83
N PHE A 228 14.74 -10.32 5.85
CA PHE A 228 14.84 -8.87 6.07
C PHE A 228 16.27 -8.47 6.47
N SER A 229 16.86 -7.55 5.70
CA SER A 229 18.21 -7.02 5.89
C SER A 229 18.26 -5.51 5.62
N PRO A 230 18.00 -4.67 6.64
CA PRO A 230 18.13 -3.21 6.52
C PRO A 230 19.53 -2.73 6.09
N PRO A 231 20.65 -3.29 6.59
CA PRO A 231 21.99 -2.91 6.11
C PRO A 231 22.22 -3.31 4.65
N GLY A 232 21.66 -4.45 4.21
CA GLY A 232 21.74 -4.91 2.82
C GLY A 232 20.74 -4.23 1.88
N LYS A 233 19.81 -3.41 2.41
CA LYS A 233 18.68 -2.80 1.69
C LYS A 233 17.88 -3.83 0.87
N ARG A 234 17.62 -5.01 1.46
CA ARG A 234 16.88 -6.11 0.84
C ARG A 234 15.87 -6.76 1.79
N ALA A 235 14.74 -7.16 1.23
CA ALA A 235 13.69 -7.94 1.86
C ALA A 235 12.98 -8.79 0.79
N LEU A 236 12.05 -9.67 1.19
CA LEU A 236 11.16 -10.34 0.25
C LEU A 236 10.12 -9.36 -0.31
N PHE A 237 9.72 -9.55 -1.58
CA PHE A 237 8.64 -8.77 -2.21
C PHE A 237 7.38 -8.72 -1.32
N PRO A 238 6.62 -7.61 -1.31
CA PRO A 238 5.36 -7.55 -0.56
C PRO A 238 4.35 -8.56 -1.10
N THR A 239 3.59 -9.20 -0.21
CA THR A 239 2.37 -9.96 -0.52
C THR A 239 1.13 -9.35 0.16
N LEU A 240 1.33 -8.21 0.82
CA LEU A 240 0.33 -7.51 1.61
C LEU A 240 -0.85 -7.07 0.74
N GLY A 241 -2.05 -7.41 1.18
CA GLY A 241 -3.21 -6.57 0.89
C GLY A 241 -3.20 -5.32 1.78
N SER A 242 -4.33 -4.63 1.86
CA SER A 242 -4.51 -3.58 2.88
C SER A 242 -4.38 -4.17 4.30
N PRO A 243 -3.52 -3.65 5.20
CA PRO A 243 -3.35 -4.18 6.55
C PRO A 243 -4.52 -3.81 7.47
N TYR A 244 -4.82 -4.72 8.40
CA TYR A 244 -5.86 -4.61 9.44
C TYR A 244 -5.21 -4.15 10.76
N GLU A 245 -5.23 -4.96 11.84
CA GLU A 245 -4.71 -4.59 13.17
C GLU A 245 -3.53 -5.49 13.58
N VAL A 246 -2.29 -4.97 13.47
CA VAL A 246 -1.05 -5.68 13.84
C VAL A 246 -1.10 -6.18 15.29
N LEU A 247 -1.58 -5.37 16.24
CA LEU A 247 -1.49 -5.70 17.67
C LEU A 247 -2.52 -6.76 18.11
N SER A 248 -3.52 -7.07 17.27
CA SER A 248 -4.53 -8.10 17.54
C SER A 248 -3.99 -9.52 17.39
N HIS A 249 -2.88 -9.70 16.66
CA HIS A 249 -2.22 -10.99 16.51
C HIS A 249 -1.61 -11.46 17.84
N PRO A 250 -1.89 -12.70 18.31
CA PRO A 250 -1.51 -13.15 19.65
C PRO A 250 0.00 -13.11 19.94
N ARG A 251 0.83 -13.08 18.89
CA ARG A 251 2.30 -13.05 18.97
C ARG A 251 2.94 -11.73 18.52
N ALA A 252 2.17 -10.65 18.34
CA ALA A 252 2.71 -9.38 17.83
C ALA A 252 3.94 -8.87 18.63
N LEU A 253 3.90 -8.97 19.96
CA LEU A 253 5.03 -8.60 20.82
C LEU A 253 6.25 -9.53 20.72
N ASP A 254 6.10 -10.77 20.24
CA ASP A 254 7.24 -11.67 19.99
C ASP A 254 7.98 -11.21 18.73
N LEU A 255 7.25 -11.01 17.63
CA LEU A 255 7.84 -10.55 16.36
C LEU A 255 8.54 -9.20 16.53
N LEU A 256 7.93 -8.26 17.25
CA LEU A 256 8.52 -6.94 17.49
C LEU A 256 9.78 -7.00 18.38
N ARG A 257 9.97 -8.05 19.21
CA ARG A 257 11.25 -8.28 19.91
C ARG A 257 12.31 -8.79 18.94
N GLU A 258 12.02 -9.87 18.22
CA GLU A 258 12.97 -10.50 17.28
C GLU A 258 13.34 -9.54 16.12
N LEU A 259 12.43 -8.66 15.71
CA LEU A 259 12.68 -7.59 14.74
C LEU A 259 13.56 -6.46 15.29
N ARG A 260 13.45 -6.12 16.58
CA ARG A 260 14.27 -5.08 17.23
C ARG A 260 15.74 -5.50 17.31
N GLU A 261 16.04 -6.80 17.31
CA GLU A 261 17.41 -7.32 17.22
C GLU A 261 18.04 -7.09 15.83
N LYS A 262 17.23 -6.87 14.78
CA LYS A 262 17.70 -6.60 13.41
C LYS A 262 17.74 -5.12 13.01
N THR A 263 17.11 -4.22 13.76
CA THR A 263 17.03 -2.80 13.38
C THR A 263 16.83 -1.88 14.58
N ASP A 264 17.45 -0.71 14.53
CA ASP A 264 17.30 0.41 15.47
C ASP A 264 16.15 1.36 15.10
N ARG A 265 15.59 1.23 13.89
CA ARG A 265 14.57 2.14 13.33
C ARG A 265 13.28 2.18 14.16
N PRO A 266 12.54 3.31 14.14
CA PRO A 266 11.25 3.40 14.82
C PRO A 266 10.25 2.36 14.34
N PHE A 267 9.57 1.70 15.27
CA PHE A 267 8.34 0.98 14.94
C PHE A 267 7.19 1.97 14.88
N ARG A 268 6.81 2.36 13.66
CA ARG A 268 5.61 3.17 13.37
C ARG A 268 4.42 2.22 13.26
N LEU A 269 3.58 2.15 14.30
CA LEU A 269 2.49 1.18 14.40
C LEU A 269 1.13 1.88 14.37
N SER A 270 0.32 1.59 13.35
CA SER A 270 -1.10 1.94 13.33
C SER A 270 -1.90 0.98 14.18
N THR A 271 -2.80 1.47 15.03
CA THR A 271 -3.64 0.61 15.87
C THR A 271 -4.97 1.25 16.26
N ASN A 272 -6.01 0.43 16.38
CA ASN A 272 -7.30 0.78 16.98
C ASN A 272 -7.19 1.03 18.50
N GLY A 273 -6.14 0.54 19.17
CA GLY A 273 -5.88 0.75 20.59
C GLY A 273 -6.50 -0.27 21.57
N ASN A 274 -7.33 -1.21 21.11
CA ASN A 274 -8.01 -2.20 21.95
C ASN A 274 -7.04 -3.11 22.74
N ARG A 275 -5.78 -3.21 22.31
CA ARG A 275 -4.72 -4.02 22.91
C ARG A 275 -3.78 -3.23 23.84
N LEU A 276 -3.92 -1.90 23.90
CA LEU A 276 -3.05 -1.00 24.68
C LEU A 276 -3.35 -1.01 26.19
N THR A 277 -3.41 -2.20 26.78
CA THR A 277 -3.47 -2.39 28.23
C THR A 277 -2.17 -1.92 28.91
N PRO A 278 -2.17 -1.58 30.21
CA PRO A 278 -0.96 -1.16 30.93
C PRO A 278 0.22 -2.13 30.78
N ASN A 279 -0.05 -3.44 30.74
CA ASN A 279 0.96 -4.48 30.55
C ASN A 279 1.51 -4.50 29.12
N PHE A 280 0.66 -4.30 28.10
CA PHE A 280 1.08 -4.25 26.70
C PHE A 280 1.90 -2.98 26.40
N ILE A 281 1.45 -1.82 26.89
CA ILE A 281 2.22 -0.56 26.82
C ILE A 281 3.56 -0.72 27.56
N GLY A 282 3.56 -1.36 28.73
CA GLY A 282 4.78 -1.69 29.49
C GLY A 282 5.73 -2.66 28.77
N ALA A 283 5.25 -3.41 27.77
CA ALA A 283 6.07 -4.23 26.89
C ALA A 283 6.58 -3.43 25.68
N LEU A 284 5.72 -2.68 24.99
CA LEU A 284 6.09 -1.77 23.89
C LEU A 284 7.14 -0.75 24.31
N ALA A 285 7.06 -0.24 25.54
CA ALA A 285 8.03 0.72 26.09
C ALA A 285 9.47 0.18 26.14
N LYS A 286 9.67 -1.14 26.08
CA LYS A 286 11.00 -1.80 26.02
C LYS A 286 11.53 -1.94 24.59
N LEU A 287 10.72 -1.63 23.58
CA LEU A 287 11.03 -1.79 22.15
C LEU A 287 11.32 -0.46 21.44
N LYS A 288 11.51 0.63 22.21
CA LYS A 288 11.79 1.96 21.69
C LYS A 288 13.00 1.97 20.72
N PRO A 289 13.00 2.84 19.70
CA PRO A 289 11.96 3.83 19.37
C PRO A 289 10.65 3.22 18.82
N VAL A 290 9.51 3.71 19.32
CA VAL A 290 8.16 3.32 18.90
C VAL A 290 7.34 4.60 18.74
N TYR A 291 6.51 4.67 17.71
CA TYR A 291 5.51 5.72 17.50
C TYR A 291 4.17 5.07 17.17
N LEU A 292 3.09 5.50 17.80
CA LEU A 292 1.75 4.97 17.53
C LEU A 292 0.89 5.95 16.73
N TYR A 293 0.23 5.45 15.67
CA TYR A 293 -0.90 6.14 15.05
C TYR A 293 -2.17 5.52 15.65
N LEU A 294 -2.70 6.15 16.70
CA LEU A 294 -3.83 5.63 17.47
C LEU A 294 -5.15 6.10 16.84
N SER A 295 -5.87 5.18 16.22
CA SER A 295 -7.24 5.37 15.70
C SER A 295 -8.25 5.45 16.85
N LEU A 296 -8.23 6.58 17.56
CA LEU A 296 -9.11 6.85 18.69
C LEU A 296 -10.55 7.07 18.22
N ASN A 297 -10.72 7.90 17.19
CA ASN A 297 -11.98 8.33 16.54
C ASN A 297 -13.03 9.02 17.42
N SER A 298 -13.20 8.61 18.67
CA SER A 298 -14.00 9.28 19.69
C SER A 298 -13.39 9.03 21.09
N SER A 299 -13.36 10.07 21.94
CA SER A 299 -13.04 9.93 23.36
C SER A 299 -14.25 9.55 24.23
N SER A 300 -15.44 9.41 23.65
CA SER A 300 -16.66 8.97 24.34
C SER A 300 -16.80 7.44 24.22
N PRO A 301 -16.81 6.68 25.33
CA PRO A 301 -16.94 5.21 25.27
C PRO A 301 -18.18 4.74 24.49
N LYS A 302 -19.34 5.37 24.72
CA LYS A 302 -20.58 5.09 24.01
C LYS A 302 -20.39 5.25 22.50
N ARG A 303 -19.96 6.43 22.07
CA ARG A 303 -19.86 6.76 20.64
C ARG A 303 -18.75 5.97 19.94
N ARG A 304 -17.65 5.69 20.63
CA ARG A 304 -16.59 4.79 20.14
C ARG A 304 -17.10 3.35 19.97
N ALA A 305 -17.96 2.84 20.86
CA ALA A 305 -18.63 1.56 20.64
C ALA A 305 -19.52 1.60 19.38
N GLU A 306 -20.33 2.65 19.23
CA GLU A 306 -21.26 2.83 18.10
C GLU A 306 -20.53 2.94 16.74
N ILE A 307 -19.42 3.67 16.64
CA ILE A 307 -18.72 3.90 15.36
C ILE A 307 -17.56 2.94 15.08
N MET A 308 -17.00 2.27 16.09
CA MET A 308 -15.88 1.32 15.92
C MET A 308 -16.24 -0.14 16.23
N GLY A 309 -17.45 -0.45 16.70
CA GLY A 309 -17.81 -1.80 17.17
C GLY A 309 -16.91 -2.30 18.32
N ALA A 310 -16.29 -1.37 19.07
CA ALA A 310 -15.27 -1.70 20.06
C ALA A 310 -15.92 -2.30 21.32
N VAL A 311 -15.48 -3.51 21.71
CA VAL A 311 -16.03 -4.24 22.87
C VAL A 311 -15.61 -3.60 24.22
N ASN A 312 -14.41 -3.04 24.30
CA ASN A 312 -13.88 -2.38 25.49
C ASN A 312 -13.23 -1.01 25.14
N PRO A 313 -14.03 -0.01 24.67
CA PRO A 313 -13.50 1.22 24.08
C PRO A 313 -12.60 2.02 25.03
N GLU A 314 -12.88 1.97 26.33
CA GLU A 314 -12.08 2.52 27.43
C GLU A 314 -10.61 2.09 27.41
N THR A 315 -10.28 0.92 26.86
CA THR A 315 -8.87 0.47 26.77
C THR A 315 -8.05 1.38 25.86
N ALA A 316 -8.63 1.80 24.73
CA ALA A 316 -7.97 2.74 23.82
C ALA A 316 -7.99 4.17 24.38
N ILE A 317 -9.11 4.60 24.97
CA ILE A 317 -9.27 5.96 25.54
C ILE A 317 -8.28 6.17 26.69
N HIS A 318 -8.25 5.27 27.67
CA HIS A 318 -7.33 5.36 28.82
C HIS A 318 -5.85 5.05 28.46
N SER A 319 -5.56 4.62 27.22
CA SER A 319 -4.16 4.41 26.79
C SER A 319 -3.37 5.72 26.68
N LEU A 320 -4.00 6.85 26.34
CA LEU A 320 -3.32 8.13 26.10
C LEU A 320 -2.44 8.59 27.28
N PRO A 321 -2.93 8.70 28.54
CA PRO A 321 -2.07 9.02 29.67
C PRO A 321 -0.96 7.98 29.91
N LEU A 322 -1.27 6.68 29.75
CA LEU A 322 -0.30 5.59 29.97
C LEU A 322 0.83 5.60 28.93
N LEU A 323 0.55 5.97 27.69
CA LEU A 323 1.56 6.20 26.65
C LEU A 323 2.48 7.37 27.03
N GLY A 324 1.91 8.45 27.57
CA GLY A 324 2.65 9.60 28.11
C GLY A 324 3.54 9.23 29.31
N GLU A 325 3.02 8.50 30.29
CA GLU A 325 3.79 7.99 31.45
C GLU A 325 4.96 7.11 31.03
N ARG A 326 4.80 6.32 29.96
CA ARG A 326 5.89 5.49 29.40
C ARG A 326 6.70 6.22 28.34
N GLY A 327 6.40 7.48 28.05
CA GLY A 327 7.08 8.32 27.05
C GLY A 327 7.12 7.71 25.66
N ILE A 328 6.02 7.10 25.21
CA ILE A 328 5.84 6.61 23.83
C ILE A 328 5.11 7.72 23.07
N PRO A 329 5.72 8.37 22.06
CA PRO A 329 5.04 9.38 21.26
C PRO A 329 3.91 8.74 20.42
N PHE A 330 2.79 9.45 20.29
CA PHE A 330 1.64 8.99 19.52
C PHE A 330 0.91 10.15 18.83
N ALA A 331 0.39 9.88 17.64
CA ALA A 331 -0.66 10.66 17.01
C ALA A 331 -2.03 10.11 17.40
N VAL A 332 -3.04 10.98 17.45
CA VAL A 332 -4.46 10.61 17.52
C VAL A 332 -5.09 10.82 16.15
N ILE A 333 -5.59 9.74 15.57
CA ILE A 333 -6.32 9.75 14.29
C ILE A 333 -7.82 9.78 14.58
N ILE A 334 -8.53 10.65 13.87
CA ILE A 334 -9.98 10.82 13.94
C ILE A 334 -10.55 10.82 12.52
N VAL A 335 -11.44 9.87 12.22
CA VAL A 335 -12.38 9.96 11.10
C VAL A 335 -13.70 10.52 11.63
N PRO A 336 -14.01 11.81 11.43
CA PRO A 336 -15.30 12.36 11.81
C PRO A 336 -16.35 11.82 10.83
N TRP A 337 -17.01 10.74 11.24
CA TRP A 337 -18.07 10.09 10.46
C TRP A 337 -19.44 10.73 10.79
N PRO A 338 -20.23 11.17 9.79
CA PRO A 338 -21.47 11.94 9.98
C PRO A 338 -22.65 11.05 10.40
N PHE A 339 -22.52 10.42 11.57
CA PHE A 339 -23.49 9.54 12.19
C PHE A 339 -23.64 9.89 13.68
N PRO A 340 -24.84 9.86 14.26
CA PRO A 340 -26.14 9.81 13.59
C PRO A 340 -26.50 11.13 12.88
N SER A 341 -25.76 12.21 13.16
CA SER A 341 -25.89 13.53 12.55
C SER A 341 -24.52 14.19 12.33
N LYS A 342 -24.48 15.26 11.54
CA LYS A 342 -23.28 16.09 11.35
C LYS A 342 -22.96 16.87 12.63
N GLU A 343 -23.97 17.26 13.38
CA GLU A 343 -23.88 18.07 14.59
C GLU A 343 -23.25 17.27 15.74
N GLU A 344 -23.66 16.00 15.94
CA GLU A 344 -23.02 15.10 16.90
C GLU A 344 -21.59 14.73 16.51
N MET A 345 -21.34 14.51 15.22
CA MET A 345 -20.00 14.30 14.67
C MET A 345 -19.06 15.46 14.98
N LEU A 346 -19.51 16.71 14.81
CA LEU A 346 -18.70 17.89 15.11
C LEU A 346 -18.51 18.10 16.62
N SER A 347 -19.50 17.76 17.47
CA SER A 347 -19.30 17.83 18.94
C SER A 347 -18.24 16.83 19.41
N ASP A 348 -18.35 15.58 18.99
CA ASP A 348 -17.39 14.52 19.31
C ASP A 348 -15.98 14.83 18.79
N LEU A 349 -15.87 15.47 17.61
CA LEU A 349 -14.60 15.96 17.10
C LEU A 349 -13.96 16.98 18.06
N ARG A 350 -14.70 18.00 18.53
CA ARG A 350 -14.19 18.98 19.52
C ARG A 350 -13.78 18.29 20.81
N GLU A 351 -14.64 17.43 21.35
CA GLU A 351 -14.43 16.74 22.63
C GLU A 351 -13.20 15.82 22.57
N THR A 352 -13.01 15.08 21.47
CA THR A 352 -11.90 14.15 21.25
C THR A 352 -10.59 14.88 20.97
N VAL A 353 -10.61 15.98 20.20
CA VAL A 353 -9.45 16.86 19.98
C VAL A 353 -9.01 17.48 21.31
N ALA A 354 -9.94 17.98 22.12
CA ALA A 354 -9.66 18.54 23.44
C ALA A 354 -9.18 17.47 24.45
N TYR A 355 -9.65 16.22 24.34
CA TYR A 355 -9.14 15.09 25.12
C TYR A 355 -7.68 14.79 24.79
N ALA A 356 -7.35 14.70 23.50
CA ALA A 356 -5.99 14.42 23.03
C ALA A 356 -4.97 15.52 23.44
N ASP A 357 -5.35 16.80 23.36
CA ASP A 357 -4.51 17.93 23.78
C ASP A 357 -4.11 17.84 25.27
N ARG A 358 -5.08 17.55 26.15
CA ARG A 358 -4.85 17.38 27.60
C ARG A 358 -3.87 16.25 27.93
N HIS A 359 -3.77 15.22 27.08
CA HIS A 359 -2.90 14.07 27.30
C HIS A 359 -1.54 14.14 26.58
N ASN A 360 -1.13 15.33 26.12
CA ASN A 360 0.18 15.57 25.50
C ASN A 360 0.43 14.68 24.27
N VAL A 361 -0.55 14.61 23.37
CA VAL A 361 -0.41 14.01 22.03
C VAL A 361 0.69 14.69 21.21
N HIS A 362 1.36 13.95 20.31
CA HIS A 362 2.35 14.52 19.36
C HIS A 362 1.66 15.34 18.26
N LEU A 363 0.60 14.79 17.66
CA LEU A 363 -0.20 15.35 16.58
C LEU A 363 -1.64 14.81 16.66
N VAL A 364 -2.65 15.64 16.40
CA VAL A 364 -4.01 15.18 16.08
C VAL A 364 -4.24 15.30 14.57
N GLU A 365 -4.75 14.23 13.97
CA GLU A 365 -4.93 14.08 12.53
C GLU A 365 -6.39 13.75 12.23
N VAL A 366 -7.05 14.63 11.47
CA VAL A 366 -8.48 14.54 11.15
C VAL A 366 -8.63 14.10 9.69
N SER A 367 -8.88 12.81 9.49
CA SER A 367 -9.01 12.19 8.17
C SER A 367 -10.44 12.33 7.66
N LEU A 368 -10.63 13.19 6.65
CA LEU A 368 -11.94 13.52 6.08
C LEU A 368 -12.65 12.24 5.57
N PRO A 369 -13.94 12.07 5.87
CA PRO A 369 -14.64 10.80 5.65
C PRO A 369 -14.91 10.57 4.15
N GLY A 370 -14.66 9.35 3.68
CA GLY A 370 -14.93 8.93 2.29
C GLY A 370 -15.43 7.51 2.20
N TYR A 371 -16.20 7.21 1.15
CA TYR A 371 -16.76 5.89 0.87
C TYR A 371 -16.78 5.61 -0.64
N SER A 372 -16.51 4.36 -1.01
CA SER A 372 -16.67 3.87 -2.39
C SER A 372 -18.11 3.41 -2.65
N ARG A 373 -18.46 3.14 -3.91
CA ARG A 373 -19.76 2.54 -4.28
C ARG A 373 -19.93 1.09 -3.79
N TYR A 374 -18.84 0.46 -3.35
CA TYR A 374 -18.86 -0.90 -2.78
C TYR A 374 -19.12 -0.87 -1.27
N PHE A 375 -18.81 0.25 -0.61
CA PHE A 375 -19.17 0.47 0.79
C PHE A 375 -20.67 0.74 0.94
N SER A 376 -21.24 1.55 0.04
CA SER A 376 -22.68 1.80 -0.05
C SER A 376 -23.10 2.01 -1.51
N PRO A 377 -24.20 1.40 -1.98
CA PRO A 377 -24.75 1.67 -3.30
C PRO A 377 -25.39 3.06 -3.38
N GLU A 378 -25.91 3.57 -2.26
CA GLU A 378 -26.55 4.89 -2.15
C GLU A 378 -25.60 5.93 -1.51
N PRO A 379 -25.70 7.22 -1.85
CA PRO A 379 -24.90 8.27 -1.21
C PRO A 379 -25.21 8.39 0.29
N LEU A 380 -24.17 8.22 1.12
CA LEU A 380 -24.30 8.31 2.59
C LEU A 380 -24.33 9.76 3.11
N PHE A 381 -23.61 10.65 2.44
CA PHE A 381 -23.52 12.08 2.74
C PHE A 381 -22.95 12.86 1.56
N ASP A 382 -23.25 14.16 1.49
CA ASP A 382 -22.60 15.10 0.59
C ASP A 382 -21.16 15.37 1.06
N ARG A 383 -20.18 15.24 0.15
CA ARG A 383 -18.78 15.39 0.50
C ARG A 383 -18.42 16.84 0.84
N GLU A 384 -18.89 17.81 0.07
CA GLU A 384 -18.47 19.20 0.22
C GLU A 384 -19.06 19.82 1.49
N ASP A 385 -20.32 19.52 1.81
CA ASP A 385 -20.94 19.94 3.08
C ASP A 385 -20.19 19.37 4.29
N VAL A 386 -19.93 18.05 4.32
CA VAL A 386 -19.24 17.40 5.44
C VAL A 386 -17.78 17.84 5.53
N TRP A 387 -17.04 17.85 4.42
CA TRP A 387 -15.61 18.20 4.43
C TRP A 387 -15.40 19.68 4.78
N SER A 388 -16.16 20.61 4.20
CA SER A 388 -16.03 22.04 4.53
C SER A 388 -16.44 22.35 5.98
N SER A 389 -17.45 21.65 6.51
CA SER A 389 -17.85 21.74 7.93
C SER A 389 -16.71 21.28 8.85
N VAL A 390 -16.11 20.12 8.58
CA VAL A 390 -14.99 19.56 9.38
C VAL A 390 -13.75 20.45 9.30
N VAL A 391 -13.37 20.95 8.13
CA VAL A 391 -12.23 21.88 7.97
C VAL A 391 -12.47 23.18 8.75
N SER A 392 -13.69 23.72 8.68
CA SER A 392 -14.05 24.94 9.41
C SER A 392 -13.92 24.76 10.92
N GLU A 393 -14.46 23.65 11.46
CA GLU A 393 -14.33 23.28 12.87
C GLU A 393 -12.86 23.09 13.29
N VAL A 394 -12.06 22.39 12.48
CA VAL A 394 -10.63 22.20 12.74
C VAL A 394 -9.86 23.54 12.73
N ARG A 395 -10.21 24.49 11.85
CA ARG A 395 -9.59 25.83 11.83
C ARG A 395 -9.99 26.71 13.01
N VAL A 396 -11.11 26.43 13.68
CA VAL A 396 -11.46 27.00 15.00
C VAL A 396 -10.62 26.31 16.08
N LEU A 397 -10.75 24.99 16.23
CA LEU A 397 -10.05 24.19 17.25
C LEU A 397 -8.53 24.41 17.27
N ARG A 398 -7.88 24.57 16.10
CA ARG A 398 -6.44 24.83 15.97
C ARG A 398 -5.98 26.12 16.68
N ARG A 399 -6.90 27.05 16.98
CA ARG A 399 -6.65 28.28 17.77
C ARG A 399 -6.78 28.07 19.27
N GLU A 400 -7.49 27.04 19.69
CA GLU A 400 -7.86 26.76 21.09
C GLU A 400 -6.90 25.75 21.73
N VAL A 401 -6.60 24.65 21.03
CA VAL A 401 -5.67 23.61 21.51
C VAL A 401 -4.21 23.97 21.33
N GLN A 402 -3.34 23.41 22.17
CA GLN A 402 -1.89 23.61 22.08
C GLN A 402 -1.22 22.66 21.09
N CYS A 403 -1.70 21.42 20.99
CA CYS A 403 -1.19 20.43 20.06
C CYS A 403 -1.29 20.86 18.58
N PRO A 404 -0.47 20.28 17.70
CA PRO A 404 -0.69 20.34 16.26
C PRO A 404 -1.99 19.61 15.88
N LEU A 405 -2.75 20.22 14.98
CA LEU A 405 -4.03 19.69 14.48
C LEU A 405 -4.09 19.83 12.94
N LEU A 406 -4.10 18.71 12.23
CA LEU A 406 -4.12 18.63 10.77
C LEU A 406 -5.43 18.04 10.24
N VAL A 407 -5.77 18.40 9.00
CA VAL A 407 -6.79 17.75 8.18
C VAL A 407 -6.11 16.94 7.07
N LYS A 408 -6.68 15.79 6.71
CA LYS A 408 -6.29 14.96 5.56
C LYS A 408 -7.48 14.64 4.64
N PRO A 409 -7.38 14.74 3.30
CA PRO A 409 -6.23 15.22 2.53
C PRO A 409 -5.97 16.71 2.71
N SER A 410 -4.75 17.09 3.10
CA SER A 410 -4.44 18.48 3.50
C SER A 410 -4.66 19.51 2.38
N LEU A 411 -4.48 19.09 1.13
CA LEU A 411 -4.75 19.90 -0.07
C LEU A 411 -6.19 20.44 -0.12
N TYR A 412 -7.19 19.75 0.46
CA TYR A 412 -8.57 20.25 0.47
C TYR A 412 -8.68 21.52 1.33
N GLU A 413 -8.13 21.52 2.55
CA GLU A 413 -8.07 22.72 3.40
C GLU A 413 -7.31 23.87 2.71
N GLU A 414 -6.18 23.56 2.06
CA GLU A 414 -5.40 24.53 1.31
C GLU A 414 -6.22 25.18 0.18
N THR A 415 -6.95 24.39 -0.61
CA THR A 415 -7.79 24.91 -1.70
C THR A 415 -9.04 25.66 -1.25
N LEU A 416 -9.53 25.41 -0.03
CA LEU A 416 -10.75 26.03 0.50
C LEU A 416 -10.50 27.38 1.17
N HIS A 417 -9.29 27.63 1.69
CA HIS A 417 -9.03 28.77 2.58
C HIS A 417 -7.77 29.60 2.30
N GLU A 418 -6.82 29.14 1.47
CA GLU A 418 -5.55 29.84 1.27
C GLU A 418 -5.46 30.47 -0.13
N GLU A 419 -5.16 31.77 -0.22
CA GLU A 419 -5.07 32.49 -1.51
C GLU A 419 -3.88 32.05 -2.38
N LYS A 420 -2.85 31.45 -1.75
CA LYS A 420 -1.63 31.01 -2.41
C LYS A 420 -1.17 29.67 -1.84
N PHE A 421 -1.21 28.66 -2.69
CA PHE A 421 -0.90 27.28 -2.33
C PHE A 421 0.61 27.02 -2.22
N ASN A 422 0.95 25.89 -1.58
CA ASN A 422 2.29 25.32 -1.41
C ASN A 422 3.25 26.13 -0.52
N LEU A 423 2.73 27.06 0.28
CA LEU A 423 3.54 27.90 1.16
C LEU A 423 4.14 27.11 2.35
N PRO A 424 5.40 27.39 2.76
CA PRO A 424 6.05 26.80 3.93
C PRO A 424 5.57 27.45 5.25
N ALA A 425 4.25 27.44 5.48
CA ALA A 425 3.63 27.97 6.69
C ALA A 425 3.48 26.87 7.76
N VAL A 426 3.86 27.18 9.00
CA VAL A 426 3.76 26.27 10.15
C VAL A 426 2.34 26.33 10.72
N VAL A 427 1.63 25.19 10.75
CA VAL A 427 0.25 25.10 11.28
C VAL A 427 0.22 24.68 12.76
N GLY A 428 1.30 24.11 13.27
CA GLY A 428 1.43 23.65 14.64
C GLY A 428 2.88 23.29 14.98
N MET A 429 3.19 23.26 16.28
CA MET A 429 4.49 22.85 16.78
C MET A 429 4.28 21.75 17.83
N VAL A 430 5.02 20.65 17.71
CA VAL A 430 4.98 19.57 18.70
C VAL A 430 5.43 20.13 20.04
N LYS A 431 4.66 19.86 21.10
CA LYS A 431 4.96 20.35 22.45
C LYS A 431 6.36 19.91 22.89
N ASN A 432 7.11 20.82 23.52
CA ASN A 432 8.49 20.62 23.98
C ASN A 432 9.50 20.25 22.86
N SER A 433 9.21 20.53 21.58
CA SER A 433 10.15 20.39 20.47
C SER A 433 11.18 21.54 20.40
N PRO A 434 12.27 21.41 19.63
CA PRO A 434 13.20 22.51 19.39
C PRO A 434 12.54 23.75 18.76
N ALA A 435 11.57 23.55 17.85
CA ALA A 435 10.80 24.65 17.27
C ALA A 435 9.94 25.40 18.30
N ALA A 436 9.31 24.66 19.22
CA ALA A 436 8.55 25.26 20.31
C ALA A 436 9.44 26.05 21.29
N HIS A 437 10.62 25.52 21.64
CA HIS A 437 11.59 26.23 22.49
C HIS A 437 12.19 27.47 21.83
N GLY A 438 12.51 27.40 20.52
CA GLY A 438 13.00 28.53 19.73
C GLY A 438 11.93 29.55 19.32
N GLY A 439 10.70 29.43 19.83
CA GLY A 439 9.67 30.47 19.70
C GLY A 439 8.95 30.53 18.36
N ILE A 440 8.94 29.44 17.57
CA ILE A 440 8.10 29.29 16.38
C ILE A 440 6.61 29.23 16.79
N GLN A 441 5.73 29.83 15.98
CA GLN A 441 4.30 30.00 16.26
C GLN A 441 3.44 29.57 15.06
N LYS A 442 2.18 29.25 15.37
CA LYS A 442 1.15 28.91 14.36
C LYS A 442 0.96 30.12 13.42
N GLY A 443 1.11 29.91 12.12
CA GLY A 443 1.04 30.97 11.09
C GLY A 443 2.37 31.62 10.72
N ASP A 444 3.51 31.19 11.29
CA ASP A 444 4.82 31.63 10.81
C ASP A 444 5.13 31.04 9.42
N LEU A 445 5.56 31.90 8.51
CA LEU A 445 6.01 31.53 7.17
C LEU A 445 7.54 31.45 7.14
N ILE A 446 8.11 30.29 6.82
CA ILE A 446 9.57 30.11 6.76
C ILE A 446 10.11 30.78 5.48
N LEU A 447 11.02 31.76 5.63
CA LEU A 447 11.67 32.47 4.52
C LEU A 447 13.06 31.92 4.21
N SER A 448 13.80 31.45 5.22
CA SER A 448 15.07 30.75 5.03
C SER A 448 15.40 29.76 6.14
N ILE A 449 16.15 28.71 5.80
CA ILE A 449 16.67 27.69 6.71
C ILE A 449 18.19 27.62 6.51
N GLY A 450 18.98 27.80 7.57
CA GLY A 450 20.46 27.73 7.47
C GLY A 450 21.06 28.73 6.47
N GLY A 451 20.39 29.89 6.27
CA GLY A 451 20.74 30.89 5.26
C GLY A 451 20.24 30.59 3.83
N LEU A 452 19.75 29.38 3.54
CA LEU A 452 19.17 29.03 2.25
C LEU A 452 17.72 29.54 2.16
N LYS A 453 17.40 30.33 1.12
CA LYS A 453 16.05 30.86 0.90
C LYS A 453 15.06 29.74 0.55
N VAL A 454 13.90 29.78 1.18
CA VAL A 454 12.80 28.83 1.02
C VAL A 454 11.63 29.49 0.30
N SER A 455 11.02 28.74 -0.62
CA SER A 455 9.93 29.19 -1.50
C SER A 455 8.68 28.31 -1.43
N SER A 456 8.81 27.07 -0.96
CA SER A 456 7.75 26.05 -0.96
C SER A 456 7.83 25.11 0.23
N ARG A 457 6.71 24.46 0.55
CA ARG A 457 6.56 23.52 1.68
C ARG A 457 7.46 22.28 1.57
N PRO A 458 7.63 21.61 0.40
CA PRO A 458 8.57 20.51 0.28
C PRO A 458 10.01 20.98 0.55
N GLN A 459 10.42 22.10 -0.03
CA GLN A 459 11.76 22.67 0.16
C GLN A 459 12.05 22.97 1.65
N ALA A 460 11.05 23.45 2.40
CA ALA A 460 11.19 23.63 3.85
C ALA A 460 11.42 22.28 4.56
N ARG A 461 10.56 21.29 4.28
CA ARG A 461 10.60 19.96 4.90
C ARG A 461 11.90 19.22 4.59
N ASP A 462 12.34 19.23 3.33
CA ASP A 462 13.58 18.59 2.89
C ASP A 462 14.81 19.19 3.63
N LEU A 463 14.90 20.52 3.74
CA LEU A 463 16.01 21.18 4.44
C LEU A 463 15.98 20.92 5.96
N LEU A 464 14.81 20.95 6.60
CA LEU A 464 14.68 20.57 8.01
C LEU A 464 15.08 19.10 8.25
N HIS A 465 14.68 18.21 7.35
CA HIS A 465 15.04 16.79 7.41
C HIS A 465 16.55 16.58 7.27
N LEU A 466 17.21 17.29 6.35
CA LEU A 466 18.67 17.24 6.19
C LEU A 466 19.40 17.77 7.42
N HIS A 467 18.98 18.89 8.02
CA HIS A 467 19.60 19.39 9.26
C HIS A 467 19.41 18.44 10.45
N HIS A 468 18.25 17.79 10.52
CA HIS A 468 17.92 16.77 11.50
C HIS A 468 18.79 15.51 11.33
N GLN A 469 18.88 14.94 10.12
CA GLN A 469 19.74 13.79 9.81
C GLN A 469 21.21 14.07 10.16
N ASN A 470 21.71 15.27 9.80
CA ASN A 470 23.07 15.70 10.10
C ASN A 470 23.30 16.10 11.57
N ARG A 471 22.28 15.98 12.44
CA ARG A 471 22.33 16.32 13.88
C ARG A 471 22.92 17.72 14.15
N THR A 472 22.52 18.70 13.34
CA THR A 472 23.05 20.07 13.41
C THR A 472 22.72 20.68 14.79
N PRO A 473 23.69 21.07 15.64
CA PRO A 473 23.40 21.43 17.05
C PRO A 473 22.52 22.67 17.25
N ALA A 474 22.59 23.63 16.33
CA ALA A 474 21.74 24.81 16.28
C ALA A 474 21.36 25.10 14.81
N LEU A 475 20.14 25.56 14.58
CA LEU A 475 19.63 25.88 13.24
C LEU A 475 19.02 27.28 13.22
N SER A 476 19.64 28.19 12.47
CA SER A 476 19.12 29.54 12.25
C SER A 476 18.03 29.54 11.18
N LEU A 477 16.91 30.19 11.49
CA LEU A 477 15.74 30.36 10.63
C LEU A 477 15.42 31.85 10.46
N SER A 478 15.03 32.27 9.26
CA SER A 478 14.36 33.55 9.07
C SER A 478 12.89 33.29 8.74
N ILE A 479 11.98 33.95 9.46
CA ILE A 479 10.54 33.74 9.36
C ILE A 479 9.79 35.06 9.15
N GLN A 480 8.61 35.01 8.53
CA GLN A 480 7.66 36.11 8.53
C GLN A 480 6.51 35.81 9.51
N ARG A 481 6.36 36.67 10.51
CA ARG A 481 5.23 36.68 11.47
C ARG A 481 4.36 37.90 11.19
N GLY A 482 3.28 37.69 10.44
CA GLY A 482 2.40 38.77 9.96
C GLY A 482 3.14 39.74 9.03
N LYS A 483 3.47 40.95 9.52
CA LYS A 483 4.24 41.98 8.79
C LYS A 483 5.69 42.12 9.25
N LYS A 484 6.15 41.34 10.23
CA LYS A 484 7.54 41.38 10.72
C LYS A 484 8.33 40.19 10.16
N ILE A 485 9.58 40.42 9.81
CA ILE A 485 10.59 39.37 9.67
C ILE A 485 11.26 39.21 11.04
N LEU A 486 11.50 37.96 11.45
CA LEU A 486 12.20 37.60 12.68
C LEU A 486 13.22 36.51 12.35
N ASP A 487 14.43 36.65 12.88
CA ASP A 487 15.46 35.61 12.82
C ASP A 487 15.48 34.86 14.17
N LEU A 488 15.53 33.53 14.12
CA LEU A 488 15.36 32.63 15.28
C LEU A 488 16.37 31.47 15.20
N ASP A 489 17.11 31.23 16.28
CA ASP A 489 18.04 30.11 16.39
C ASP A 489 17.43 28.96 17.20
N LEU A 490 17.18 27.83 16.54
CA LEU A 490 16.66 26.61 17.18
C LEU A 490 17.81 25.76 17.75
N LEU A 491 17.87 25.58 19.08
CA LEU A 491 18.79 24.62 19.70
C LEU A 491 18.20 23.20 19.57
N THR A 492 18.75 22.38 18.67
CA THR A 492 18.13 21.09 18.28
C THR A 492 18.16 20.04 19.39
N GLY A 493 19.11 20.15 20.32
CA GLY A 493 19.17 19.33 21.55
C GLY A 493 18.23 19.78 22.66
N GLN A 494 17.56 20.93 22.55
CA GLN A 494 16.61 21.40 23.55
C GLN A 494 15.21 20.85 23.25
N HIS A 495 14.91 19.66 23.80
CA HIS A 495 13.61 19.02 23.59
C HIS A 495 13.15 18.12 24.75
N GLY A 496 11.88 17.70 24.71
CA GLY A 496 11.29 16.73 25.62
C GLY A 496 9.97 16.16 25.08
N TYR A 497 9.40 15.18 25.79
CA TYR A 497 8.13 14.55 25.42
C TYR A 497 7.00 15.59 25.24
N PRO A 498 6.11 15.47 24.22
CA PRO A 498 5.96 14.38 23.24
C PRO A 498 6.90 14.40 22.03
N TYR A 499 7.79 15.37 21.87
CA TYR A 499 8.80 15.30 20.81
C TYR A 499 9.85 14.22 21.13
N ALA A 500 10.11 13.36 20.14
CA ALA A 500 11.18 12.36 20.17
C ALA A 500 11.89 12.35 18.79
N PRO A 501 13.19 12.71 18.72
CA PRO A 501 13.89 12.92 17.45
C PRO A 501 14.03 11.64 16.61
N GLU A 502 13.92 10.46 17.20
CA GLU A 502 13.89 9.22 16.43
C GLU A 502 12.66 9.15 15.50
N THR A 503 11.59 9.87 15.85
CA THR A 503 10.27 9.77 15.21
C THR A 503 9.80 11.07 14.52
N ASP A 504 10.35 12.22 14.92
CA ASP A 504 10.04 13.54 14.38
C ASP A 504 11.21 14.09 13.57
N HIS A 505 10.95 14.42 12.31
CA HIS A 505 11.98 14.73 11.32
C HIS A 505 12.05 16.21 10.90
N HIS A 506 11.22 17.06 11.50
CA HIS A 506 11.12 18.49 11.14
C HIS A 506 11.33 19.40 12.37
N LEU A 507 12.05 18.92 13.38
CA LEU A 507 12.30 19.62 14.65
C LEU A 507 11.00 20.01 15.38
N GLY A 508 9.93 19.26 15.15
CA GLY A 508 8.59 19.51 15.68
C GLY A 508 7.75 20.53 14.92
N MET A 509 8.22 21.10 13.80
CA MET A 509 7.38 21.93 12.93
C MET A 509 6.42 21.07 12.11
N ILE A 510 5.12 21.32 12.27
CA ILE A 510 4.07 20.68 11.49
C ILE A 510 3.58 21.64 10.41
N PHE A 511 3.58 21.17 9.17
CA PHE A 511 3.11 21.88 7.97
C PHE A 511 1.83 21.23 7.45
N MET A 512 1.06 21.96 6.63
CA MET A 512 -0.12 21.45 5.93
C MET A 512 0.31 20.43 4.86
N GLY A 513 0.47 19.17 5.26
CA GLY A 513 0.89 18.09 4.37
C GLY A 513 2.32 18.22 3.82
N ALA A 514 2.62 17.44 2.78
CA ALA A 514 3.88 17.46 2.06
C ALA A 514 4.04 18.70 1.16
N GLY A 515 2.97 19.10 0.47
CA GLY A 515 3.00 20.11 -0.59
C GLY A 515 3.46 19.56 -1.94
N PHE A 516 3.53 20.43 -2.95
CA PHE A 516 3.78 20.06 -4.35
C PHE A 516 5.24 20.38 -4.77
N ARG A 517 6.00 19.41 -5.26
CA ARG A 517 7.41 19.61 -5.65
C ARG A 517 7.51 20.40 -6.98
N PRO A 518 8.10 21.61 -7.02
CA PRO A 518 8.14 22.43 -8.25
C PRO A 518 8.97 21.84 -9.39
N SER A 519 9.95 20.98 -9.08
CA SER A 519 10.79 20.25 -10.05
C SER A 519 9.98 19.43 -11.05
N LEU A 520 8.77 18.99 -10.68
CA LEU A 520 7.84 18.29 -11.57
C LEU A 520 7.51 19.06 -12.86
N LEU A 521 7.73 20.39 -12.91
CA LEU A 521 7.64 21.16 -14.15
C LEU A 521 8.86 20.99 -15.07
N GLU A 522 10.05 20.77 -14.52
CA GLU A 522 11.29 20.50 -15.26
C GLU A 522 11.28 19.07 -15.82
N ASP A 523 10.78 18.12 -15.00
CA ASP A 523 10.51 16.74 -15.42
C ASP A 523 9.47 16.69 -16.56
N LEU A 524 8.34 17.38 -16.37
CA LEU A 524 7.29 17.53 -17.40
C LEU A 524 7.82 18.21 -18.67
N LYS A 525 8.64 19.25 -18.54
CA LYS A 525 9.28 19.91 -19.69
C LYS A 525 10.20 18.95 -20.45
N THR A 526 10.94 18.11 -19.73
CA THR A 526 11.83 17.10 -20.31
C THR A 526 11.03 16.04 -21.07
N LEU A 527 9.96 15.49 -20.49
CA LEU A 527 9.05 14.56 -21.17
C LEU A 527 8.46 15.15 -22.45
N ILE A 528 7.88 16.35 -22.39
CA ILE A 528 7.29 17.02 -23.56
C ILE A 528 8.32 17.25 -24.66
N THR A 529 9.56 17.62 -24.30
CA THR A 529 10.65 17.85 -25.25
C THR A 529 11.10 16.55 -25.91
N ASN A 530 11.23 15.45 -25.15
CA ASN A 530 11.61 14.13 -25.67
C ASN A 530 10.57 13.57 -26.66
N HIS A 531 9.28 13.80 -26.41
CA HIS A 531 8.19 13.42 -27.31
C HIS A 531 7.91 14.46 -28.41
N GLN A 532 8.67 15.56 -28.48
CA GLN A 532 8.51 16.69 -29.43
C GLN A 532 7.11 17.34 -29.42
N ALA A 533 6.36 17.17 -28.34
CA ALA A 533 4.94 17.53 -28.24
C ALA A 533 4.72 19.04 -28.06
N ARG A 534 3.64 19.55 -28.64
CA ARG A 534 3.15 20.93 -28.50
C ARG A 534 1.77 20.98 -27.84
N ASN A 535 0.91 20.01 -28.12
CA ASN A 535 -0.43 19.86 -27.56
C ASN A 535 -0.42 18.72 -26.54
N VAL A 536 -0.52 19.03 -25.26
CA VAL A 536 -0.30 18.07 -24.17
C VAL A 536 -1.55 17.95 -23.31
N LEU A 537 -2.08 16.74 -23.17
CA LEU A 537 -3.14 16.41 -22.23
C LEU A 537 -2.52 15.88 -20.94
N LEU A 538 -2.50 16.68 -19.88
CA LEU A 538 -2.10 16.23 -18.55
C LEU A 538 -3.33 15.85 -17.74
N LEU A 539 -3.34 14.64 -17.17
CA LEU A 539 -4.40 14.17 -16.29
C LEU A 539 -3.97 14.32 -14.83
N SER A 540 -4.87 14.82 -13.98
CA SER A 540 -4.58 15.16 -12.57
C SER A 540 -5.80 14.86 -11.68
N SER A 541 -5.68 15.02 -10.36
CA SER A 541 -6.79 14.83 -9.42
C SER A 541 -7.53 16.15 -9.13
N PRO A 542 -8.76 16.11 -8.56
CA PRO A 542 -9.45 17.31 -8.10
C PRO A 542 -8.63 18.15 -7.11
N LEU A 543 -7.85 17.49 -6.25
CA LEU A 543 -7.06 18.11 -5.19
C LEU A 543 -5.72 18.70 -5.69
N VAL A 544 -5.09 18.05 -6.68
CA VAL A 544 -3.78 18.47 -7.21
C VAL A 544 -3.91 19.52 -8.33
N LYS A 545 -4.98 19.49 -9.13
CA LYS A 545 -5.19 20.42 -10.26
C LYS A 545 -5.08 21.91 -9.87
N PRO A 546 -5.61 22.40 -8.73
CA PRO A 546 -5.48 23.82 -8.35
C PRO A 546 -4.02 24.24 -8.07
N VAL A 547 -3.28 23.48 -7.27
CA VAL A 547 -1.88 23.77 -6.94
C VAL A 547 -0.96 23.61 -8.16
N PHE A 548 -1.20 22.59 -8.99
CA PHE A 548 -0.50 22.42 -10.25
C PHE A 548 -0.72 23.60 -11.21
N LEU A 549 -1.98 24.05 -11.39
CA LEU A 549 -2.29 25.19 -12.26
C LEU A 549 -1.72 26.52 -11.73
N GLN A 550 -1.65 26.72 -10.41
CA GLN A 550 -0.97 27.88 -9.83
C GLN A 550 0.52 27.88 -10.21
N ILE A 551 1.21 26.76 -9.98
CA ILE A 551 2.66 26.63 -10.20
C ILE A 551 2.99 26.67 -11.70
N LEU A 552 2.15 26.07 -12.56
CA LEU A 552 2.27 26.16 -14.02
C LEU A 552 2.13 27.60 -14.54
N ARG A 553 1.14 28.37 -14.04
CA ARG A 553 0.95 29.78 -14.42
C ARG A 553 2.12 30.69 -13.98
N GLY A 554 2.82 30.32 -12.92
CA GLY A 554 4.02 31.02 -12.44
C GLY A 554 5.30 30.67 -13.21
N SER A 555 5.24 29.75 -14.19
CA SER A 555 6.42 29.21 -14.88
C SER A 555 6.53 29.63 -16.34
N SER A 556 7.73 30.01 -16.77
CA SER A 556 8.06 30.35 -18.15
C SER A 556 8.57 29.18 -19.00
N LEU A 557 8.73 27.98 -18.41
CA LEU A 557 9.37 26.80 -19.05
C LEU A 557 8.67 26.33 -20.34
N PHE A 558 7.37 26.58 -20.47
CA PHE A 558 6.50 25.96 -21.49
C PHE A 558 6.16 26.88 -22.68
N GLY A 559 6.96 27.92 -22.95
CA GLY A 559 6.72 28.85 -24.06
C GLY A 559 6.41 28.14 -25.39
N GLY A 560 5.22 28.39 -25.94
CA GLY A 560 4.73 27.80 -27.19
C GLY A 560 4.07 26.41 -27.09
N ILE A 561 3.99 25.82 -25.90
CA ILE A 561 3.35 24.52 -25.64
C ILE A 561 1.98 24.75 -25.00
N GLN A 562 0.93 24.14 -25.55
CA GLN A 562 -0.41 24.13 -24.97
C GLN A 562 -0.57 22.91 -24.06
N ILE A 563 -0.44 23.13 -22.74
CA ILE A 563 -0.74 22.12 -21.72
C ILE A 563 -2.19 22.30 -21.24
N ARG A 564 -3.02 21.26 -21.41
CA ARG A 564 -4.39 21.21 -20.92
C ARG A 564 -4.50 20.18 -19.79
N VAL A 565 -4.99 20.62 -18.64
CA VAL A 565 -5.09 19.80 -17.42
C VAL A 565 -6.52 19.35 -17.23
N GLU A 566 -6.79 18.06 -17.39
CA GLU A 566 -8.09 17.44 -17.11
C GLU A 566 -8.04 16.55 -15.87
N VAL A 567 -9.22 16.12 -15.41
CA VAL A 567 -9.38 15.29 -14.21
C VAL A 567 -10.16 14.03 -14.58
N PRO A 568 -9.56 12.84 -14.49
CA PRO A 568 -10.29 11.59 -14.61
C PRO A 568 -11.34 11.46 -13.49
N GLU A 569 -12.50 10.96 -13.85
CA GLU A 569 -13.51 10.51 -12.90
C GLU A 569 -13.06 9.17 -12.29
N ASN A 570 -13.14 9.01 -10.97
CA ASN A 570 -12.82 7.73 -10.33
C ASN A 570 -14.01 6.76 -10.52
N ARG A 571 -14.09 6.16 -11.71
CA ARG A 571 -15.13 5.19 -12.09
C ARG A 571 -14.82 3.79 -11.54
N TYR A 572 -13.61 3.55 -11.03
CA TYR A 572 -13.23 2.30 -10.40
C TYR A 572 -13.77 2.14 -8.97
N PHE A 573 -13.44 3.03 -8.03
CA PHE A 573 -14.01 3.01 -6.68
C PHE A 573 -15.39 3.68 -6.62
N GLY A 574 -15.61 4.78 -7.35
CA GLY A 574 -16.85 5.55 -7.29
C GLY A 574 -17.18 6.05 -5.87
N GLY A 575 -18.47 6.16 -5.54
CA GLY A 575 -18.91 6.77 -4.28
C GLY A 575 -18.56 8.25 -4.25
N ASN A 576 -17.93 8.74 -3.19
CA ASN A 576 -17.43 10.12 -3.11
C ASN A 576 -15.89 10.25 -3.24
N ILE A 577 -15.20 9.15 -3.55
CA ILE A 577 -13.73 9.06 -3.64
C ILE A 577 -13.17 10.01 -4.71
N CYS A 578 -12.13 10.77 -4.34
CA CYS A 578 -11.47 11.75 -5.21
C CYS A 578 -9.93 11.71 -5.19
N MET A 579 -9.34 10.75 -4.47
CA MET A 579 -7.88 10.61 -4.41
C MET A 579 -7.33 10.17 -5.77
N GLY A 580 -6.35 10.92 -6.29
CA GLY A 580 -5.73 10.63 -7.60
C GLY A 580 -5.01 9.28 -7.61
N ASP A 581 -4.41 8.92 -6.48
CA ASP A 581 -3.63 7.68 -6.30
C ASP A 581 -4.53 6.43 -6.23
N LEU A 582 -5.86 6.60 -6.25
CA LEU A 582 -6.87 5.55 -6.37
C LEU A 582 -7.49 5.45 -7.77
N LEU A 583 -6.95 6.15 -8.77
CA LEU A 583 -7.33 6.00 -10.18
C LEU A 583 -6.62 4.80 -10.81
N VAL A 584 -7.33 3.99 -11.59
CA VAL A 584 -6.74 2.86 -12.34
C VAL A 584 -6.62 3.17 -13.83
N ALA A 585 -5.89 2.34 -14.58
CA ALA A 585 -5.68 2.50 -16.02
C ALA A 585 -7.00 2.65 -16.79
N GLN A 586 -8.09 2.01 -16.35
CA GLN A 586 -9.41 2.18 -16.96
C GLN A 586 -9.96 3.60 -16.81
N ASP A 587 -9.80 4.25 -15.64
CA ASP A 587 -10.25 5.63 -15.42
C ASP A 587 -9.51 6.60 -16.36
N PHE A 588 -8.20 6.41 -16.52
CA PHE A 588 -7.39 7.17 -17.47
C PHE A 588 -7.80 6.93 -18.92
N ILE A 589 -8.06 5.68 -19.32
CA ILE A 589 -8.55 5.32 -20.67
C ILE A 589 -9.88 6.01 -20.98
N GLU A 590 -10.84 5.98 -20.05
CA GLU A 590 -12.12 6.66 -20.26
C GLU A 590 -11.99 8.19 -20.26
N ALA A 591 -11.13 8.77 -19.43
CA ALA A 591 -10.86 10.21 -19.45
C ALA A 591 -10.29 10.68 -20.81
N ILE A 592 -9.39 9.89 -21.42
CA ILE A 592 -8.85 10.17 -22.76
C ILE A 592 -9.95 10.04 -23.83
N ARG A 593 -10.81 9.02 -23.75
CA ARG A 593 -11.97 8.86 -24.65
C ARG A 593 -12.93 10.04 -24.53
N ASP A 594 -13.23 10.48 -23.31
CA ASP A 594 -14.13 11.60 -23.02
C ASP A 594 -13.56 12.96 -23.44
N TYR A 595 -12.23 13.09 -23.49
CA TYR A 595 -11.52 14.20 -24.11
C TYR A 595 -11.61 14.16 -25.64
N LEU A 596 -11.31 13.02 -26.26
CA LEU A 596 -11.30 12.86 -27.74
C LEU A 596 -12.68 13.04 -28.38
N ARG A 597 -13.77 12.76 -27.64
CA ARG A 597 -15.14 13.07 -28.09
C ARG A 597 -15.44 14.57 -28.24
N LYS A 598 -14.55 15.46 -27.79
CA LYS A 598 -14.78 16.91 -27.68
C LYS A 598 -13.64 17.78 -28.23
N ASN A 599 -12.47 17.19 -28.53
CA ASN A 599 -11.24 17.91 -28.88
C ASN A 599 -10.42 17.11 -29.89
N SER A 600 -9.55 17.79 -30.66
CA SER A 600 -8.51 17.14 -31.45
C SER A 600 -7.60 16.27 -30.57
N PRO A 601 -6.98 15.20 -31.11
CA PRO A 601 -5.98 14.42 -30.39
C PRO A 601 -4.81 15.27 -29.89
N PRO A 602 -4.29 15.03 -28.67
CA PRO A 602 -3.04 15.61 -28.20
C PRO A 602 -1.84 14.89 -28.84
N ASP A 603 -0.69 15.56 -28.88
CA ASP A 603 0.57 14.96 -29.33
C ASP A 603 1.15 14.01 -28.25
N LEU A 604 0.82 14.26 -26.98
CA LEU A 604 1.22 13.48 -25.81
C LEU A 604 0.14 13.52 -24.72
N VAL A 605 -0.16 12.38 -24.11
CA VAL A 605 -0.86 12.30 -22.83
C VAL A 605 0.15 12.11 -21.70
N VAL A 606 0.01 12.86 -20.61
CA VAL A 606 0.83 12.74 -19.40
C VAL A 606 -0.05 12.38 -18.21
N ILE A 607 0.37 11.37 -17.45
CA ILE A 607 -0.32 10.85 -16.26
C ILE A 607 0.65 10.82 -15.07
N PRO A 608 0.19 11.03 -13.81
CA PRO A 608 1.05 10.89 -12.63
C PRO A 608 1.45 9.43 -12.42
N SER A 609 2.65 9.18 -11.89
CA SER A 609 3.09 7.82 -11.56
C SER A 609 2.58 7.28 -10.23
N SER A 610 2.04 8.12 -9.36
CA SER A 610 1.60 7.74 -8.01
C SER A 610 0.52 6.63 -7.96
N PRO A 611 -0.46 6.50 -8.89
CA PRO A 611 -1.37 5.36 -8.89
C PRO A 611 -0.72 4.04 -9.35
N PHE A 612 0.53 4.11 -9.84
CA PHE A 612 1.32 2.99 -10.36
C PHE A 612 2.56 2.72 -9.48
N SER A 613 2.63 3.26 -8.26
CA SER A 613 3.86 3.28 -7.45
C SER A 613 4.05 2.11 -6.49
N LEU A 614 3.06 1.24 -6.32
CA LEU A 614 3.10 0.16 -5.30
C LEU A 614 4.15 -0.94 -5.61
N GLY A 615 4.70 -0.98 -6.81
CA GLY A 615 5.81 -1.87 -7.15
C GLY A 615 6.62 -1.37 -8.34
N GLN A 616 7.84 -1.92 -8.48
CA GLN A 616 8.78 -1.61 -9.56
C GLN A 616 8.24 -1.86 -10.99
N TRP A 617 7.10 -2.55 -11.11
CA TRP A 617 6.46 -2.96 -12.36
C TRP A 617 5.50 -1.93 -12.96
N ARG A 618 5.29 -0.78 -12.31
CA ARG A 618 4.40 0.32 -12.76
C ARG A 618 2.99 -0.17 -13.10
N ARG A 619 2.39 -0.88 -12.14
CA ARG A 619 1.05 -1.48 -12.20
C ARG A 619 0.10 -0.75 -11.24
N ASP A 620 -1.16 -0.61 -11.65
CA ASP A 620 -2.23 -0.03 -10.83
C ASP A 620 -2.85 -1.04 -9.84
N LEU A 621 -3.88 -0.61 -9.12
CA LEU A 621 -4.61 -1.40 -8.13
C LEU A 621 -5.43 -2.58 -8.69
N GLU A 622 -5.62 -2.67 -10.02
CA GLU A 622 -6.12 -3.86 -10.73
C GLU A 622 -4.98 -4.76 -11.24
N GLY A 623 -3.71 -4.40 -10.97
CA GLY A 623 -2.52 -5.04 -11.51
C GLY A 623 -2.16 -4.59 -12.92
N ARG A 624 -2.87 -3.65 -13.55
CA ARG A 624 -2.65 -3.31 -14.98
C ARG A 624 -1.45 -2.38 -15.14
N VAL A 625 -0.54 -2.73 -16.06
CA VAL A 625 0.60 -1.85 -16.43
C VAL A 625 0.13 -0.58 -17.14
N PHE A 626 0.75 0.58 -16.83
CA PHE A 626 0.36 1.87 -17.41
C PHE A 626 0.35 1.89 -18.95
N THR A 627 1.22 1.10 -19.61
CA THR A 627 1.26 0.96 -21.09
C THR A 627 0.00 0.35 -21.70
N ALA A 628 -0.93 -0.18 -20.89
CA ALA A 628 -2.28 -0.52 -21.34
C ALA A 628 -3.07 0.71 -21.80
N ILE A 629 -2.80 1.89 -21.22
CA ILE A 629 -3.48 3.16 -21.57
C ILE A 629 -3.09 3.57 -22.99
N GLU A 630 -1.80 3.59 -23.32
CA GLU A 630 -1.29 3.87 -24.68
C GLU A 630 -1.91 2.94 -25.72
N ARG A 631 -1.88 1.62 -25.47
CA ARG A 631 -2.46 0.60 -26.36
C ARG A 631 -3.98 0.75 -26.54
N ALA A 632 -4.70 1.22 -25.53
CA ALA A 632 -6.16 1.38 -25.57
C ALA A 632 -6.64 2.76 -26.05
N ALA A 633 -5.77 3.76 -26.04
CA ALA A 633 -6.02 5.11 -26.55
C ALA A 633 -5.52 5.33 -27.99
N GLY A 634 -4.48 4.62 -28.42
CA GLY A 634 -3.82 4.85 -29.71
C GLY A 634 -2.98 6.14 -29.75
N LEU A 635 -2.52 6.63 -28.60
CA LEU A 635 -1.80 7.89 -28.42
C LEU A 635 -0.59 7.68 -27.50
N PRO A 636 0.53 8.42 -27.66
CA PRO A 636 1.66 8.34 -26.75
C PRO A 636 1.26 8.68 -25.31
N VAL A 637 1.67 7.86 -24.34
CA VAL A 637 1.43 8.08 -22.90
C VAL A 637 2.73 8.06 -22.12
N ALA A 638 3.05 9.16 -21.43
CA ALA A 638 4.17 9.25 -20.50
C ALA A 638 3.71 9.30 -19.04
N LEU A 639 4.46 8.61 -18.16
CA LEU A 639 4.40 8.84 -16.72
C LEU A 639 5.20 10.10 -16.38
N LEU A 640 4.58 11.05 -15.66
CA LEU A 640 5.29 12.05 -14.88
C LEU A 640 5.62 11.43 -13.52
N ASP A 641 6.91 11.20 -13.25
CA ASP A 641 7.34 10.57 -12.01
C ASP A 641 7.09 11.48 -10.80
N CYS A 642 6.21 11.04 -9.91
CA CYS A 642 5.82 11.73 -8.69
C CYS A 642 5.58 10.74 -7.53
N GLU A 643 6.01 11.14 -6.34
CA GLU A 643 5.70 10.44 -5.08
C GLU A 643 4.17 10.51 -4.83
N PRO A 644 3.53 9.45 -4.30
CA PRO A 644 2.18 9.55 -3.74
C PRO A 644 2.15 10.62 -2.65
N ILE A 645 1.12 11.46 -2.66
CA ILE A 645 0.99 12.50 -1.64
C ILE A 645 0.27 11.87 -0.44
N TYR A 646 1.06 11.36 0.51
CA TYR A 646 0.61 10.73 1.76
C TYR A 646 0.01 11.75 2.75
N ASP A 647 -1.04 12.44 2.29
CA ASP A 647 -1.59 13.70 2.82
C ASP A 647 -3.00 13.60 3.39
#